data_AF-A0A6P4ZQR1-F1
#
_entry.id   AF-A0A6P4ZQR1-F1
#
_cell.length_a   1.000
_cell.length_b   1.000
_cell.length_c   1.000
_cell.angle_alpha   90.00
_cell.angle_beta   90.00
_cell.angle_gamma   90.00
#
_symmetry.space_group_name_H-M   'P 1'
#
loop_
_entity.id
_entity.type
_entity.pdbx_description
1 polymer ?
#
loop_
_entity_poly.entity_id
_entity_poly.type
_entity_poly.pdbx_seq_one_letter_code
_entity_poly.pdbx_strand_id
1 'polypeptide(L)'
;MKGKIQTVCGWIDPGILGKTLTHEHLVADFSCFRAKPSQHAPRPDTLSFSMENLGFIRQYPYSFSENLNLHGEENHMVEELKFYRQNGGSSIVECTTLGLSRDVGKLKQISMETGVNVICGAGYYTANTHPSNMDSLTQEQLVSTLVRDITQGADGTDVRCGVIGEIGCSWPLTDNERKVLQATAAAQSETGCPVIIHPGGHKDAPCEIVRILQEAGGDISATVMSHIDRTFFEPEDVLEFASLGCYLEWDFFGLEVSHTQWQDIDMPNDAMRIRMIRQVLEEGHADRVVISHDVDTKHRLMHYGGHGYSHILLNVVPKMRNRGISEDILGKTLTHEHLVADFSCFRAKPSQHAPHPDTLSFSMENLGFIRQYPYSFLENLNLHGEENHMVEELKFFRQNGGSSIVECTTLGLSRDVGKLKQISMETGVNVICGAGYYTANTHPSNMDSLTQEQLVSTLVRDITQGADGTDVRCGVIGEIGCSWPLTDNERKVLQATAAAQSETGCPVIIHPGGHKDAPCEIVRILQEAGGDISATVMSHIDSTFFEPEDVLEFASLGCYLEWDFFGLEVSHTQWQDIDMPNDAMRIRMIRQVLEEGHADRVVISHDVDTKHRLMHYGGHGYSHILLNVVPKMRNRGISEEDINKILIENPKRWLVFK
;
A
#
# COMPACT_ATOMS: atom_id res chain seq x y z
N MET A 1 12.49 12.32 15.56
CA MET A 1 12.31 10.85 15.55
C MET A 1 11.10 10.48 14.71
N LYS A 2 9.90 10.99 15.00
CA LYS A 2 8.67 10.67 14.23
C LYS A 2 8.86 10.79 12.70
N GLY A 3 8.44 9.77 11.97
CA GLY A 3 8.45 9.72 10.50
C GLY A 3 9.80 9.39 9.86
N LYS A 4 10.83 9.02 10.62
CA LYS A 4 12.15 8.60 10.11
C LYS A 4 12.53 7.22 10.66
N ILE A 5 13.48 6.56 10.01
CA ILE A 5 13.99 5.23 10.41
C ILE A 5 15.43 5.37 10.90
N GLN A 6 15.74 4.84 12.08
CA GLN A 6 17.09 4.87 12.65
C GLN A 6 17.86 3.62 12.19
N THR A 7 18.90 3.82 11.39
CA THR A 7 19.86 2.77 11.02
C THR A 7 21.12 2.89 11.88
N VAL A 8 22.00 1.90 11.85
CA VAL A 8 23.33 1.97 12.47
C VAL A 8 24.20 3.12 11.92
N CYS A 9 23.88 3.62 10.72
CA CYS A 9 24.55 4.74 10.07
C CYS A 9 23.84 6.09 10.26
N GLY A 10 22.69 6.14 10.95
CA GLY A 10 21.91 7.36 11.18
C GLY A 10 20.48 7.28 10.63
N TRP A 11 19.82 8.44 10.60
CA TRP A 11 18.44 8.54 10.14
C TRP A 11 18.33 8.43 8.62
N ILE A 12 17.36 7.67 8.15
CA ILE A 12 16.92 7.65 6.75
C ILE A 12 15.43 7.98 6.65
N ASP A 13 15.03 8.44 5.47
CA ASP A 13 13.62 8.60 5.11
C ASP A 13 12.97 7.25 4.83
N PRO A 14 11.67 7.03 5.18
CA PRO A 14 10.97 5.78 4.90
C PRO A 14 11.01 5.35 3.43
N GLY A 15 11.01 6.31 2.49
CA GLY A 15 11.13 6.02 1.05
C GLY A 15 12.48 5.41 0.63
N ILE A 16 13.50 5.45 1.48
CA ILE A 16 14.82 4.85 1.24
C ILE A 16 14.88 3.38 1.72
N LEU A 17 13.92 2.96 2.56
CA LEU A 17 13.94 1.65 3.19
C LEU A 17 13.97 0.51 2.16
N GLY A 18 13.20 0.63 1.08
CA GLY A 18 13.18 -0.34 -0.03
C GLY A 18 12.78 -1.75 0.42
N LYS A 19 13.19 -2.76 -0.36
CA LYS A 19 12.96 -4.17 -0.01
C LYS A 19 13.77 -4.53 1.23
N THR A 20 13.09 -5.04 2.25
CA THR A 20 13.64 -5.20 3.60
C THR A 20 13.38 -6.59 4.13
N LEU A 21 14.38 -7.18 4.77
CA LEU A 21 14.22 -8.37 5.63
C LEU A 21 13.98 -7.89 7.06
N THR A 22 12.89 -8.31 7.68
CA THR A 22 12.42 -7.76 8.97
C THR A 22 12.95 -8.49 10.19
N HIS A 23 13.64 -9.62 10.00
CA HIS A 23 14.19 -10.43 11.07
C HIS A 23 15.41 -11.24 10.62
N GLU A 24 16.60 -10.79 10.99
CA GLU A 24 17.86 -11.50 10.70
C GLU A 24 18.86 -11.35 11.85
N HIS A 25 19.84 -12.25 11.91
CA HIS A 25 21.01 -12.11 12.78
C HIS A 25 22.29 -12.04 11.93
N LEU A 26 23.10 -11.03 12.20
CA LEU A 26 24.37 -10.82 11.49
C LEU A 26 25.57 -11.08 12.39
N VAL A 27 25.45 -10.74 13.68
CA VAL A 27 26.52 -10.85 14.67
C VAL A 27 25.91 -11.31 16.00
N ALA A 28 25.86 -12.63 16.18
CA ALA A 28 25.20 -13.28 17.32
C ALA A 28 25.91 -14.56 17.77
N ASP A 29 25.70 -14.93 19.04
CA ASP A 29 26.12 -16.20 19.63
C ASP A 29 24.95 -16.95 20.28
N PHE A 30 24.50 -18.01 19.59
CA PHE A 30 23.44 -18.92 20.03
C PHE A 30 23.98 -20.18 20.73
N SER A 31 25.27 -20.22 21.12
CA SER A 31 25.88 -21.41 21.77
C SER A 31 25.19 -21.82 23.07
N CYS A 32 24.47 -20.90 23.73
CA CYS A 32 23.66 -21.19 24.91
C CYS A 32 22.45 -22.10 24.61
N PHE A 33 22.02 -22.16 23.34
CA PHE A 33 21.00 -23.07 22.83
C PHE A 33 21.62 -24.31 22.21
N ARG A 34 22.68 -24.87 22.80
CA ARG A 34 23.22 -26.14 22.31
C ARG A 34 22.27 -27.29 22.66
N ALA A 35 21.76 -27.99 21.64
CA ALA A 35 20.92 -29.17 21.80
C ALA A 35 21.73 -30.47 21.78
N LYS A 36 21.32 -31.46 22.58
CA LYS A 36 21.86 -32.81 22.45
C LYS A 36 21.32 -33.46 21.16
N PRO A 37 22.18 -34.10 20.36
CA PRO A 37 21.71 -34.80 19.17
C PRO A 37 20.95 -36.07 19.58
N SER A 38 20.23 -36.68 18.62
CA SER A 38 19.61 -37.99 18.85
C SER A 38 20.66 -39.07 19.15
N GLN A 39 20.27 -40.14 19.85
CA GLN A 39 21.19 -41.25 20.17
C GLN A 39 21.78 -41.97 18.94
N HIS A 40 21.15 -41.78 17.76
CA HIS A 40 21.57 -42.37 16.49
C HIS A 40 22.43 -41.43 15.65
N ALA A 41 22.63 -40.20 16.11
CA ALA A 41 23.41 -39.20 15.40
C ALA A 41 24.93 -39.48 15.48
N PRO A 42 25.71 -39.07 14.45
CA PRO A 42 27.16 -38.97 14.57
C PRO A 42 27.55 -38.06 15.74
N ARG A 43 28.75 -38.28 16.30
CA ARG A 43 29.28 -37.46 17.40
C ARG A 43 29.47 -36.02 16.90
N PRO A 44 28.73 -35.02 17.41
CA PRO A 44 28.80 -33.67 16.85
C PRO A 44 30.18 -33.03 17.02
N ASP A 45 30.91 -33.39 18.08
CA ASP A 45 32.26 -32.86 18.36
C ASP A 45 33.32 -33.30 17.35
N THR A 46 33.00 -34.24 16.45
CA THR A 46 33.90 -34.68 15.37
C THR A 46 33.52 -34.12 13.99
N LEU A 47 32.45 -33.32 13.92
CA LEU A 47 31.98 -32.75 12.66
C LEU A 47 32.79 -31.51 12.27
N SER A 48 32.75 -31.22 10.98
CA SER A 48 33.24 -29.99 10.38
C SER A 48 32.29 -29.56 9.27
N PHE A 49 32.36 -28.30 8.85
CA PHE A 49 31.68 -27.86 7.63
C PHE A 49 32.30 -28.53 6.40
N SER A 50 31.65 -29.59 5.94
CA SER A 50 32.02 -30.35 4.74
C SER A 50 30.77 -30.84 4.04
N MET A 51 30.84 -31.06 2.73
CA MET A 51 29.71 -31.58 1.94
C MET A 51 29.16 -32.90 2.48
N GLU A 52 30.02 -33.75 3.07
CA GLU A 52 29.62 -35.00 3.70
C GLU A 52 28.77 -34.78 4.96
N ASN A 53 29.09 -33.76 5.75
CA ASN A 53 28.44 -33.48 7.03
C ASN A 53 27.22 -32.55 6.93
N LEU A 54 27.09 -31.75 5.86
CA LEU A 54 26.05 -30.72 5.75
C LEU A 54 24.62 -31.26 5.88
N GLY A 55 24.35 -32.46 5.37
CA GLY A 55 23.03 -33.09 5.52
C GLY A 55 22.65 -33.31 6.99
N PHE A 56 23.61 -33.71 7.82
CA PHE A 56 23.40 -33.87 9.25
C PHE A 56 23.28 -32.52 9.95
N ILE A 57 24.17 -31.57 9.66
CA ILE A 57 24.17 -30.24 10.27
C ILE A 57 22.82 -29.54 10.02
N ARG A 58 22.24 -29.66 8.82
CA ARG A 58 20.91 -29.12 8.50
C ARG A 58 19.79 -29.74 9.34
N GLN A 59 19.87 -31.03 9.66
CA GLN A 59 18.83 -31.72 10.46
C GLN A 59 19.02 -31.53 11.97
N TYR A 60 20.23 -31.21 12.41
CA TYR A 60 20.56 -30.99 13.82
C TYR A 60 21.39 -29.71 14.01
N PRO A 61 20.87 -28.54 13.59
CA PRO A 61 21.66 -27.30 13.53
C PRO A 61 22.19 -26.85 14.90
N TYR A 62 21.48 -27.15 15.98
CA TYR A 62 21.88 -26.78 17.34
C TYR A 62 22.74 -27.83 18.05
N SER A 63 23.04 -28.97 17.42
CA SER A 63 23.94 -29.96 18.01
C SER A 63 25.41 -29.76 17.68
N PHE A 64 25.72 -28.99 16.64
CA PHE A 64 27.08 -28.69 16.20
C PHE A 64 27.50 -27.30 16.66
N SER A 65 28.38 -27.21 17.67
CA SER A 65 28.71 -25.94 18.34
C SER A 65 29.28 -24.87 17.41
N GLU A 66 30.08 -25.25 16.40
CA GLU A 66 30.66 -24.28 15.45
C GLU A 66 29.58 -23.60 14.60
N ASN A 67 28.40 -24.20 14.46
CA ASN A 67 27.27 -23.66 13.71
C ASN A 67 26.56 -22.51 14.42
N LEU A 68 26.70 -22.41 15.74
CA LEU A 68 25.87 -21.56 16.61
C LEU A 68 26.45 -20.18 16.89
N ASN A 69 27.66 -19.89 16.42
CA ASN A 69 28.32 -18.62 16.70
C ASN A 69 28.68 -17.94 15.38
N LEU A 70 28.02 -16.84 15.06
CA LEU A 70 28.24 -16.09 13.81
C LEU A 70 29.43 -15.13 13.88
N HIS A 71 30.03 -14.93 15.06
CA HIS A 71 31.24 -14.11 15.18
C HIS A 71 32.40 -14.73 14.40
N GLY A 72 33.15 -13.87 13.70
CA GLY A 72 34.24 -14.27 12.81
C GLY A 72 33.79 -14.59 11.38
N GLU A 73 32.49 -14.64 11.10
CA GLU A 73 31.93 -14.89 9.76
C GLU A 73 31.63 -13.60 8.99
N GLU A 74 32.07 -12.44 9.47
CA GLU A 74 31.55 -11.15 8.98
C GLU A 74 31.99 -10.86 7.54
N ASN A 75 33.11 -11.42 7.09
CA ASN A 75 33.51 -11.33 5.68
C ASN A 75 32.51 -12.05 4.77
N HIS A 76 32.04 -13.24 5.17
CA HIS A 76 31.02 -13.97 4.43
C HIS A 76 29.70 -13.22 4.48
N MET A 77 29.28 -12.71 5.65
CA MET A 77 28.09 -11.87 5.77
C MET A 77 28.13 -10.67 4.82
N VAL A 78 29.26 -9.96 4.74
CA VAL A 78 29.43 -8.83 3.83
C VAL A 78 29.29 -9.25 2.37
N GLU A 79 29.88 -10.37 1.95
CA GLU A 79 29.74 -10.90 0.59
C GLU A 79 28.27 -11.22 0.27
N GLU A 80 27.56 -11.88 1.19
CA GLU A 80 26.16 -12.24 1.01
C GLU A 80 25.21 -11.04 1.01
N LEU A 81 25.49 -10.01 1.82
CA LEU A 81 24.72 -8.77 1.82
C LEU A 81 24.98 -7.91 0.59
N LYS A 82 26.21 -7.92 0.05
CA LYS A 82 26.49 -7.34 -1.28
C LYS A 82 25.68 -8.08 -2.36
N PHE A 83 25.59 -9.40 -2.28
CA PHE A 83 24.76 -10.19 -3.19
C PHE A 83 23.26 -9.90 -3.00
N TYR A 84 22.77 -9.77 -1.77
CA TYR A 84 21.41 -9.34 -1.46
C TYR A 84 21.09 -7.98 -2.09
N ARG A 85 22.00 -7.01 -1.94
CA ARG A 85 21.87 -5.69 -2.57
C ARG A 85 21.82 -5.76 -4.09
N GLN A 86 22.68 -6.56 -4.71
CA GLN A 86 22.69 -6.77 -6.16
C GLN A 86 21.36 -7.35 -6.68
N ASN A 87 20.67 -8.14 -5.87
CA ASN A 87 19.36 -8.72 -6.18
C ASN A 87 18.18 -7.81 -5.78
N GLY A 88 18.44 -6.54 -5.43
CA GLY A 88 17.43 -5.52 -5.14
C GLY A 88 17.08 -5.36 -3.66
N GLY A 89 17.78 -6.06 -2.76
CA GLY A 89 17.71 -5.85 -1.33
C GLY A 89 18.23 -4.47 -0.92
N SER A 90 17.58 -3.83 0.04
CA SER A 90 17.93 -2.46 0.46
C SER A 90 18.27 -2.37 1.93
N SER A 91 17.50 -3.04 2.78
CA SER A 91 17.62 -2.92 4.23
C SER A 91 17.42 -4.26 4.96
N ILE A 92 17.93 -4.35 6.18
CA ILE A 92 17.75 -5.48 7.07
C ILE A 92 17.52 -4.96 8.50
N VAL A 93 16.58 -5.59 9.20
CA VAL A 93 16.46 -5.47 10.66
C VAL A 93 17.27 -6.60 11.30
N GLU A 94 18.20 -6.20 12.17
CA GLU A 94 19.07 -7.09 12.92
C GLU A 94 18.55 -7.22 14.35
N CYS A 95 18.09 -8.42 14.69
CA CYS A 95 17.30 -8.68 15.89
C CYS A 95 18.15 -9.07 17.11
N THR A 96 19.48 -9.09 17.02
CA THR A 96 20.32 -9.59 18.12
C THR A 96 20.32 -8.61 19.30
N THR A 97 19.82 -9.07 20.45
CA THR A 97 19.70 -8.26 21.67
C THR A 97 20.67 -8.68 22.78
N LEU A 98 20.55 -8.06 23.97
CA LEU A 98 21.37 -8.42 25.13
C LEU A 98 21.09 -9.87 25.56
N GLY A 99 22.17 -10.64 25.72
CA GLY A 99 22.14 -12.08 25.98
C GLY A 99 22.69 -12.93 24.84
N LEU A 100 22.72 -12.38 23.62
CA LEU A 100 23.17 -13.06 22.39
C LEU A 100 24.48 -12.48 21.82
N SER A 101 25.26 -11.76 22.63
CA SER A 101 26.56 -11.18 22.23
C SER A 101 26.51 -10.19 21.06
N ARG A 102 25.46 -9.37 20.93
CA ARG A 102 25.36 -8.33 19.89
C ARG A 102 26.59 -7.40 19.85
N ASP A 103 26.91 -6.88 18.66
CA ASP A 103 27.94 -5.86 18.45
C ASP A 103 27.49 -4.81 17.42
N VAL A 104 26.87 -3.72 17.91
CA VAL A 104 26.36 -2.64 17.03
C VAL A 104 27.46 -1.90 16.27
N GLY A 105 28.71 -1.92 16.77
CA GLY A 105 29.86 -1.34 16.09
C GLY A 105 30.21 -2.12 14.82
N LYS A 106 30.16 -3.45 14.90
CA LYS A 106 30.36 -4.34 13.76
C LYS A 106 29.23 -4.23 12.75
N LEU A 107 27.97 -4.11 13.20
CA LEU A 107 26.82 -3.87 12.32
C LEU A 107 26.98 -2.58 11.51
N LYS A 108 27.49 -1.50 12.12
CA LYS A 108 27.81 -0.24 11.42
C LYS A 108 28.86 -0.44 10.32
N GLN A 109 29.90 -1.22 10.60
CA GLN A 109 30.92 -1.56 9.59
C GLN A 109 30.32 -2.34 8.42
N ILE A 110 29.53 -3.38 8.70
CA ILE A 110 28.85 -4.20 7.68
C ILE A 110 27.92 -3.34 6.82
N SER A 111 27.13 -2.46 7.44
CA SER A 111 26.23 -1.54 6.72
C SER A 111 27.00 -0.61 5.78
N MET A 112 28.10 0.00 6.25
CA MET A 112 28.93 0.88 5.43
C MET A 112 29.59 0.15 4.26
N GLU A 113 30.07 -1.07 4.47
CA GLU A 113 30.79 -1.83 3.44
C GLU A 113 29.86 -2.40 2.36
N THR A 114 28.66 -2.83 2.76
CA THR A 114 27.68 -3.45 1.86
C THR A 114 26.78 -2.41 1.19
N GLY A 115 26.61 -1.25 1.81
CA GLY A 115 25.63 -0.24 1.47
C GLY A 115 24.19 -0.59 1.91
N VAL A 116 23.96 -1.78 2.47
CA VAL A 116 22.66 -2.20 3.00
C VAL A 116 22.38 -1.42 4.28
N ASN A 117 21.16 -0.87 4.41
CA ASN A 117 20.78 -0.20 5.65
C ASN A 117 20.54 -1.26 6.73
N VAL A 118 21.28 -1.21 7.83
CA VAL A 118 21.08 -2.13 8.96
C VAL A 118 20.37 -1.38 10.09
N ILE A 119 19.25 -1.92 10.56
CA ILE A 119 18.48 -1.40 11.69
C ILE A 119 18.71 -2.36 12.86
N CYS A 120 19.42 -1.94 13.91
CA CYS A 120 19.74 -2.84 15.02
C CYS A 120 18.72 -2.78 16.16
N GLY A 121 18.59 -3.91 16.86
CA GLY A 121 17.69 -4.13 17.97
C GLY A 121 18.21 -3.69 19.35
N ALA A 122 17.29 -3.23 20.20
CA ALA A 122 17.49 -3.03 21.63
C ALA A 122 16.62 -4.01 22.45
N GLY A 123 17.13 -4.51 23.56
CA GLY A 123 16.32 -5.30 24.49
C GLY A 123 17.05 -6.45 25.13
N TYR A 124 16.25 -7.37 25.66
CA TYR A 124 16.71 -8.59 26.33
C TYR A 124 16.00 -9.78 25.70
N TYR A 125 16.76 -10.85 25.50
CA TYR A 125 16.22 -12.08 24.95
C TYR A 125 15.57 -12.95 26.04
N THR A 126 15.57 -14.27 25.91
CA THR A 126 14.89 -15.20 26.82
C THR A 126 15.59 -15.34 28.17
N ALA A 127 14.88 -15.80 29.19
CA ALA A 127 15.35 -15.86 30.59
C ALA A 127 16.70 -16.57 30.79
N ASN A 128 17.01 -17.60 30.00
CA ASN A 128 18.29 -18.34 30.05
C ASN A 128 19.49 -17.53 29.55
N THR A 129 19.26 -16.41 28.85
CA THR A 129 20.30 -15.50 28.33
C THR A 129 20.39 -14.18 29.11
N HIS A 130 19.48 -13.97 30.06
CA HIS A 130 19.45 -12.77 30.88
C HIS A 130 20.76 -12.61 31.68
N PRO A 131 21.21 -11.36 31.93
CA PRO A 131 22.40 -11.12 32.72
C PRO A 131 22.19 -11.64 34.16
N SER A 132 23.28 -12.07 34.80
CA SER A 132 23.25 -12.65 36.16
C SER A 132 22.60 -11.78 37.24
N ASN A 133 22.46 -10.47 37.01
CA ASN A 133 21.82 -9.53 37.93
C ASN A 133 20.36 -9.19 37.56
N MET A 134 19.74 -9.88 36.60
CA MET A 134 18.38 -9.57 36.10
C MET A 134 17.33 -9.52 37.21
N ASP A 135 17.41 -10.42 38.20
CA ASP A 135 16.47 -10.45 39.34
C ASP A 135 16.49 -9.14 40.15
N SER A 136 17.65 -8.47 40.20
CA SER A 136 17.83 -7.21 40.93
C SER A 136 17.48 -5.96 40.12
N LEU A 137 17.34 -6.09 38.79
CA LEU A 137 16.97 -4.98 37.93
C LEU A 137 15.50 -4.62 38.12
N THR A 138 15.24 -3.36 38.39
CA THR A 138 13.90 -2.77 38.42
C THR A 138 13.38 -2.53 37.00
N GLN A 139 12.07 -2.43 36.84
CA GLN A 139 11.46 -2.11 35.54
C GLN A 139 11.98 -0.77 34.99
N GLU A 140 12.15 0.23 35.85
CA GLU A 140 12.67 1.55 35.49
C GLU A 140 14.11 1.50 34.95
N GLN A 141 14.95 0.62 35.50
CA GLN A 141 16.31 0.40 35.01
C GLN A 141 16.32 -0.28 33.63
N LEU A 142 15.38 -1.19 33.38
CA LEU A 142 15.21 -1.80 32.06
C LEU A 142 14.73 -0.76 31.03
N VAL A 143 13.72 0.05 31.37
CA VAL A 143 13.26 1.17 30.53
C VAL A 143 14.41 2.13 30.23
N SER A 144 15.16 2.55 31.25
CA SER A 144 16.30 3.44 31.06
C SER A 144 17.36 2.85 30.13
N THR A 145 17.56 1.54 30.13
CA THR A 145 18.50 0.86 29.24
C THR A 145 17.98 0.89 27.79
N LEU A 146 16.72 0.50 27.58
CA LEU A 146 16.07 0.54 26.26
C LEU A 146 16.09 1.95 25.66
N VAL A 147 15.64 2.94 26.43
CA VAL A 147 15.59 4.34 25.98
C VAL A 147 16.98 4.87 25.65
N ARG A 148 18.00 4.54 26.45
CA ARG A 148 19.39 4.94 26.17
C ARG A 148 19.89 4.35 24.85
N ASP A 149 19.68 3.05 24.62
CA ASP A 149 20.13 2.37 23.41
C ASP A 149 19.47 2.97 22.15
N ILE A 150 18.23 3.43 22.24
CA ILE A 150 17.48 4.07 21.14
C ILE A 150 17.87 5.54 20.94
N THR A 151 18.09 6.30 22.02
CA THR A 151 18.21 7.77 21.93
C THR A 151 19.64 8.28 21.97
N GLN A 152 20.55 7.54 22.60
CA GLN A 152 21.93 7.97 22.86
C GLN A 152 22.95 7.06 22.17
N GLY A 153 22.81 5.74 22.32
CA GLY A 153 23.69 4.75 21.72
C GLY A 153 23.79 3.46 22.54
N ALA A 154 24.16 2.37 21.86
CA ALA A 154 24.29 1.02 22.42
C ALA A 154 25.75 0.55 22.46
N ASP A 155 26.02 -0.42 23.35
CA ASP A 155 27.30 -1.14 23.50
C ASP A 155 28.54 -0.23 23.64
N GLY A 156 28.38 0.93 24.28
CA GLY A 156 29.46 1.90 24.48
C GLY A 156 29.84 2.69 23.22
N THR A 157 29.00 2.64 22.18
CA THR A 157 29.17 3.38 20.92
C THR A 157 28.17 4.54 20.79
N ASP A 158 28.27 5.30 19.70
CA ASP A 158 27.28 6.31 19.29
C ASP A 158 26.14 5.73 18.42
N VAL A 159 26.11 4.41 18.23
CA VAL A 159 25.16 3.72 17.36
C VAL A 159 23.85 3.51 18.09
N ARG A 160 22.77 4.05 17.54
CA ARG A 160 21.43 3.96 18.12
C ARG A 160 20.62 2.85 17.50
N CYS A 161 19.88 2.12 18.33
CA CYS A 161 18.93 1.09 17.92
C CYS A 161 17.70 1.70 17.26
N GLY A 162 17.14 1.01 16.27
CA GLY A 162 15.96 1.44 15.52
C GLY A 162 14.71 0.60 15.75
N VAL A 163 14.82 -0.51 16.48
CA VAL A 163 13.70 -1.34 16.95
C VAL A 163 13.94 -1.78 18.41
N ILE A 164 12.86 -2.00 19.16
CA ILE A 164 12.90 -2.68 20.46
C ILE A 164 12.63 -4.16 20.21
N GLY A 165 13.68 -4.97 20.14
CA GLY A 165 13.56 -6.40 19.96
C GLY A 165 14.76 -7.03 19.24
N GLU A 166 14.78 -8.34 19.07
CA GLU A 166 13.70 -9.23 19.50
C GLU A 166 13.62 -9.40 21.03
N ILE A 167 12.43 -9.21 21.60
CA ILE A 167 12.18 -9.40 23.04
C ILE A 167 11.82 -10.86 23.27
N GLY A 168 12.68 -11.56 24.01
CA GLY A 168 12.55 -12.99 24.28
C GLY A 168 11.45 -13.32 25.27
N CYS A 169 10.48 -14.12 24.84
CA CYS A 169 9.42 -14.63 25.70
C CYS A 169 9.41 -16.16 25.64
N SER A 170 9.76 -16.84 26.74
CA SER A 170 9.62 -18.28 26.84
C SER A 170 8.15 -18.71 27.08
N TRP A 171 7.88 -20.01 27.02
CA TRP A 171 6.60 -20.57 27.42
C TRP A 171 6.76 -21.69 28.46
N PRO A 172 6.09 -21.58 29.63
CA PRO A 172 5.36 -20.41 30.14
C PRO A 172 6.27 -19.20 30.39
N LEU A 173 5.71 -17.99 30.32
CA LEU A 173 6.46 -16.75 30.54
C LEU A 173 7.01 -16.67 31.98
N THR A 174 8.29 -16.35 32.13
CA THR A 174 8.91 -16.12 33.46
C THR A 174 8.60 -14.73 34.01
N ASP A 175 8.78 -14.54 35.32
CA ASP A 175 8.58 -13.23 35.97
C ASP A 175 9.51 -12.14 35.39
N ASN A 176 10.75 -12.49 35.07
CA ASN A 176 11.69 -11.54 34.46
C ASN A 176 11.33 -11.20 33.02
N GLU A 177 10.88 -12.16 32.21
CA GLU A 177 10.41 -11.87 30.84
C GLU A 177 9.14 -11.02 30.86
N ARG A 178 8.22 -11.25 31.80
CA ARG A 178 7.06 -10.38 32.04
C ARG A 178 7.47 -8.96 32.42
N LYS A 179 8.46 -8.81 33.30
CA LYS A 179 9.04 -7.52 33.68
C LYS A 179 9.69 -6.80 32.49
N VAL A 180 10.37 -7.54 31.61
CA VAL A 180 10.95 -7.00 30.37
C VAL A 180 9.85 -6.55 29.40
N LEU A 181 8.79 -7.32 29.19
CA LEU A 181 7.65 -6.91 28.34
C LEU A 181 7.00 -5.60 28.83
N GLN A 182 6.82 -5.45 30.14
CA GLN A 182 6.27 -4.23 30.73
C GLN A 182 7.23 -3.03 30.55
N ALA A 183 8.54 -3.25 30.65
CA ALA A 183 9.54 -2.24 30.33
C ALA A 183 9.54 -1.87 28.83
N THR A 184 9.35 -2.86 27.95
CA THR A 184 9.23 -2.67 26.50
C THR A 184 8.06 -1.76 26.15
N ALA A 185 6.88 -2.00 26.72
CA ALA A 185 5.71 -1.13 26.52
C ALA A 185 6.00 0.32 26.92
N ALA A 186 6.59 0.54 28.10
CA ALA A 186 6.94 1.88 28.57
C ALA A 186 7.98 2.58 27.67
N ALA A 187 9.02 1.85 27.24
CA ALA A 187 10.02 2.38 26.33
C ALA A 187 9.44 2.69 24.93
N GLN A 188 8.53 1.85 24.44
CA GLN A 188 7.80 2.08 23.19
C GLN A 188 6.96 3.36 23.29
N SER A 189 6.20 3.56 24.38
CA SER A 189 5.40 4.77 24.57
C SER A 189 6.27 6.04 24.66
N GLU A 190 7.45 5.97 25.29
CA GLU A 190 8.35 7.12 25.43
C GLU A 190 9.05 7.49 24.11
N THR A 191 9.45 6.49 23.33
CA THR A 191 10.32 6.71 22.15
C THR A 191 9.56 6.68 20.82
N GLY A 192 8.41 6.02 20.77
CA GLY A 192 7.70 5.68 19.52
C GLY A 192 8.43 4.64 18.66
N CYS A 193 9.40 3.91 19.22
CA CYS A 193 10.19 2.90 18.52
C CYS A 193 9.35 1.63 18.33
N PRO A 194 9.31 1.01 17.14
CA PRO A 194 8.56 -0.23 16.91
C PRO A 194 9.14 -1.40 17.72
N VAL A 195 8.31 -2.41 17.99
CA VAL A 195 8.65 -3.56 18.84
C VAL A 195 8.67 -4.85 18.00
N ILE A 196 9.62 -5.74 18.26
CA ILE A 196 9.67 -7.11 17.72
C ILE A 196 9.70 -8.09 18.90
N ILE A 197 8.83 -9.09 18.88
CA ILE A 197 8.65 -10.07 19.94
C ILE A 197 8.98 -11.47 19.44
N HIS A 198 9.81 -12.18 20.20
CA HIS A 198 10.03 -13.62 20.06
C HIS A 198 9.04 -14.37 20.97
N PRO A 199 8.01 -15.06 20.44
CA PRO A 199 7.11 -15.83 21.26
C PRO A 199 7.64 -17.25 21.57
N GLY A 200 7.23 -17.76 22.72
CA GLY A 200 7.37 -19.18 23.05
C GLY A 200 6.53 -20.02 22.08
N GLY A 201 6.94 -21.27 21.83
CA GLY A 201 6.34 -22.10 20.77
C GLY A 201 4.91 -22.60 21.01
N HIS A 202 4.26 -22.24 22.12
CA HIS A 202 2.88 -22.61 22.37
C HIS A 202 1.92 -21.62 21.71
N LYS A 203 0.84 -22.12 21.10
CA LYS A 203 -0.14 -21.31 20.37
C LYS A 203 -0.79 -20.18 21.19
N ASP A 204 -0.86 -20.33 22.51
CA ASP A 204 -1.44 -19.31 23.40
C ASP A 204 -0.43 -18.19 23.77
N ALA A 205 0.86 -18.38 23.50
CA ALA A 205 1.90 -17.43 23.88
C ALA A 205 1.74 -16.05 23.19
N PRO A 206 1.50 -15.96 21.86
CA PRO A 206 1.32 -14.67 21.20
C PRO A 206 0.18 -13.83 21.82
N CYS A 207 -0.98 -14.46 22.08
CA CYS A 207 -2.13 -13.78 22.68
C CYS A 207 -1.84 -13.30 24.12
N GLU A 208 -1.16 -14.11 24.94
CA GLU A 208 -0.76 -13.69 26.29
C GLU A 208 0.19 -12.49 26.23
N ILE A 209 1.18 -12.51 25.32
CA ILE A 209 2.17 -11.45 25.18
C ILE A 209 1.52 -10.14 24.72
N VAL A 210 0.67 -10.17 23.68
CA VAL A 210 -0.07 -8.99 23.21
C VAL A 210 -0.89 -8.40 24.34
N ARG A 211 -1.61 -9.23 25.11
CA ARG A 211 -2.40 -8.76 26.25
C ARG A 211 -1.53 -8.05 27.30
N ILE A 212 -0.39 -8.64 27.69
CA ILE A 212 0.52 -8.03 28.67
C ILE A 212 1.07 -6.70 28.16
N LEU A 213 1.50 -6.66 26.89
CA LEU A 213 2.06 -5.45 26.28
C LEU A 213 1.01 -4.33 26.23
N GLN A 214 -0.22 -4.67 25.84
CA GLN A 214 -1.33 -3.74 25.74
C GLN A 214 -1.81 -3.25 27.12
N GLU A 215 -1.90 -4.13 28.12
CA GLU A 215 -2.18 -3.77 29.52
C GLU A 215 -1.12 -2.82 30.11
N ALA A 216 0.14 -2.93 29.64
CA ALA A 216 1.23 -2.04 30.02
C ALA A 216 1.30 -0.74 29.20
N GLY A 217 0.38 -0.52 28.25
CA GLY A 217 0.28 0.69 27.43
C GLY A 217 1.06 0.66 26.12
N GLY A 218 1.51 -0.51 25.67
CA GLY A 218 2.17 -0.69 24.38
C GLY A 218 1.23 -0.51 23.19
N ASP A 219 1.77 -0.01 22.09
CA ASP A 219 1.08 0.15 20.81
C ASP A 219 1.25 -1.11 19.95
N ILE A 220 0.19 -1.93 19.94
CA ILE A 220 0.15 -3.19 19.20
C ILE A 220 0.24 -2.95 17.68
N SER A 221 -0.26 -1.82 17.18
CA SER A 221 -0.21 -1.50 15.75
C SER A 221 1.20 -1.25 15.23
N ALA A 222 2.17 -1.06 16.14
CA ALA A 222 3.60 -0.91 15.89
C ALA A 222 4.42 -2.07 16.51
N THR A 223 3.81 -3.24 16.71
CA THR A 223 4.46 -4.46 17.23
C THR A 223 4.43 -5.57 16.19
N VAL A 224 5.57 -6.25 16.02
CA VAL A 224 5.74 -7.46 15.20
C VAL A 224 5.78 -8.67 16.13
N MET A 225 4.95 -9.67 15.83
CA MET A 225 5.02 -10.99 16.44
C MET A 225 5.75 -11.95 15.50
N SER A 226 6.96 -12.34 15.89
CA SER A 226 7.84 -13.24 15.15
C SER A 226 7.39 -14.70 15.23
N HIS A 227 7.95 -15.54 14.36
CA HIS A 227 7.83 -17.00 14.39
C HIS A 227 6.40 -17.54 14.29
N ILE A 228 5.54 -16.84 13.54
CA ILE A 228 4.17 -17.27 13.29
C ILE A 228 4.16 -18.65 12.59
N ASP A 229 5.16 -18.91 11.74
CA ASP A 229 5.32 -20.15 10.95
C ASP A 229 5.37 -21.42 11.80
N ARG A 230 5.88 -21.34 13.03
CA ARG A 230 6.03 -22.49 13.93
C ARG A 230 5.02 -22.51 15.08
N THR A 231 4.14 -21.52 15.13
CA THR A 231 3.22 -21.30 16.26
C THR A 231 1.77 -21.59 15.86
N PHE A 232 1.36 -21.16 14.67
CA PHE A 232 0.02 -21.37 14.14
C PHE A 232 0.07 -22.19 12.84
N PHE A 233 -0.68 -23.29 12.81
CA PHE A 233 -0.72 -24.23 11.68
C PHE A 233 -2.05 -24.21 10.93
N GLU A 234 -3.11 -23.72 11.59
CA GLU A 234 -4.44 -23.60 11.02
C GLU A 234 -4.75 -22.13 10.68
N PRO A 235 -5.35 -21.84 9.51
CA PRO A 235 -5.65 -20.47 9.09
C PRO A 235 -6.55 -19.72 10.07
N GLU A 236 -7.50 -20.41 10.70
CA GLU A 236 -8.45 -19.80 11.64
C GLU A 236 -7.73 -19.23 12.87
N ASP A 237 -6.73 -19.94 13.40
CA ASP A 237 -5.93 -19.49 14.54
C ASP A 237 -5.11 -18.24 14.18
N VAL A 238 -4.54 -18.21 12.95
CA VAL A 238 -3.77 -17.05 12.46
C VAL A 238 -4.68 -15.83 12.30
N LEU A 239 -5.87 -16.01 11.73
CA LEU A 239 -6.83 -14.92 11.48
C LEU A 239 -7.43 -14.39 12.79
N GLU A 240 -7.71 -15.26 13.76
CA GLU A 240 -8.14 -14.84 15.10
C GLU A 240 -7.05 -13.97 15.75
N PHE A 241 -5.79 -14.39 15.69
CA PHE A 241 -4.68 -13.59 16.22
C PHE A 241 -4.46 -12.29 15.42
N ALA A 242 -4.59 -12.31 14.09
CA ALA A 242 -4.46 -11.14 13.21
C ALA A 242 -5.42 -10.00 13.62
N SER A 243 -6.60 -10.35 14.14
CA SER A 243 -7.61 -9.38 14.59
C SER A 243 -7.14 -8.49 15.76
N LEU A 244 -6.07 -8.88 16.47
CA LEU A 244 -5.47 -8.09 17.54
C LEU A 244 -4.63 -6.90 17.01
N GLY A 245 -4.33 -6.86 15.71
CA GLY A 245 -3.78 -5.69 15.03
C GLY A 245 -2.24 -5.56 15.03
N CYS A 246 -1.50 -6.56 15.52
CA CYS A 246 -0.05 -6.61 15.36
C CYS A 246 0.36 -7.05 13.95
N TYR A 247 1.63 -6.84 13.60
CA TYR A 247 2.22 -7.48 12.43
C TYR A 247 2.47 -8.96 12.70
N LEU A 248 2.14 -9.79 11.73
CA LEU A 248 2.41 -11.22 11.68
C LEU A 248 3.67 -11.45 10.86
N GLU A 249 4.67 -12.06 11.47
CA GLU A 249 5.94 -12.31 10.82
C GLU A 249 6.14 -13.80 10.52
N TRP A 250 6.26 -14.11 9.23
CA TRP A 250 6.77 -15.39 8.74
C TRP A 250 8.27 -15.26 8.47
N ASP A 251 9.07 -15.50 9.51
CA ASP A 251 10.51 -15.31 9.48
C ASP A 251 11.28 -16.60 9.23
N PHE A 252 10.64 -17.75 8.98
CA PHE A 252 11.38 -19.01 8.78
C PHE A 252 11.56 -19.42 7.31
N PHE A 253 11.54 -18.48 6.35
CA PHE A 253 11.76 -18.83 4.94
C PHE A 253 13.14 -19.47 4.72
N GLY A 254 13.16 -20.59 3.99
CA GLY A 254 14.35 -21.40 3.75
C GLY A 254 14.75 -22.34 4.89
N LEU A 255 14.04 -22.33 6.03
CA LEU A 255 14.20 -23.31 7.11
C LEU A 255 13.25 -24.50 6.89
N GLU A 256 13.84 -25.64 6.54
CA GLU A 256 13.14 -26.91 6.32
C GLU A 256 13.85 -28.03 7.07
N VAL A 257 13.32 -28.42 8.22
CA VAL A 257 13.86 -29.52 9.04
C VAL A 257 12.76 -30.53 9.34
N SER A 258 13.11 -31.81 9.31
CA SER A 258 12.16 -32.88 9.66
C SER A 258 12.06 -33.11 11.17
N HIS A 259 13.01 -32.57 11.93
CA HIS A 259 13.06 -32.69 13.38
C HIS A 259 13.51 -31.38 14.01
N THR A 260 12.57 -30.64 14.57
CA THR A 260 12.85 -29.46 15.39
C THR A 260 13.40 -29.91 16.75
N GLN A 261 14.56 -29.37 17.15
CA GLN A 261 15.28 -29.87 18.34
C GLN A 261 14.70 -29.40 19.69
N TRP A 262 13.76 -28.46 19.66
CA TRP A 262 13.18 -27.79 20.85
C TRP A 262 11.69 -28.03 21.04
N GLN A 263 10.99 -28.44 19.99
CA GLN A 263 9.55 -28.63 19.99
C GLN A 263 9.20 -29.81 19.09
N ASP A 264 8.09 -30.50 19.37
CA ASP A 264 7.54 -31.56 18.52
C ASP A 264 6.49 -30.95 17.58
N ILE A 265 6.93 -30.47 16.42
CA ILE A 265 6.08 -29.85 15.39
C ILE A 265 6.51 -30.28 13.99
N ASP A 266 5.56 -30.22 13.06
CA ASP A 266 5.83 -30.33 11.63
C ASP A 266 6.20 -28.95 11.09
N MET A 267 7.50 -28.66 11.00
CA MET A 267 7.99 -27.39 10.47
C MET A 267 7.49 -27.18 9.03
N PRO A 268 6.74 -26.09 8.74
CA PRO A 268 6.30 -25.82 7.39
C PRO A 268 7.48 -25.60 6.45
N ASN A 269 7.33 -25.97 5.19
CA ASN A 269 8.21 -25.52 4.12
C ASN A 269 7.71 -24.20 3.52
N ASP A 270 8.50 -23.58 2.65
CA ASP A 270 8.14 -22.29 2.05
C ASP A 270 6.86 -22.35 1.22
N ALA A 271 6.58 -23.49 0.60
CA ALA A 271 5.34 -23.72 -0.12
C ALA A 271 4.11 -23.79 0.81
N MET A 272 4.26 -24.16 2.07
CA MET A 272 3.21 -24.11 3.08
C MET A 272 3.08 -22.70 3.65
N ARG A 273 4.19 -22.02 3.97
CA ARG A 273 4.21 -20.61 4.39
C ARG A 273 3.49 -19.70 3.40
N ILE A 274 3.83 -19.79 2.11
CA ILE A 274 3.17 -18.99 1.05
C ILE A 274 1.67 -19.31 0.95
N ARG A 275 1.25 -20.54 1.24
CA ARG A 275 -0.19 -20.90 1.21
C ARG A 275 -0.93 -20.21 2.37
N MET A 276 -0.36 -20.28 3.57
CA MET A 276 -0.92 -19.62 4.75
C MET A 276 -0.97 -18.10 4.56
N ILE A 277 0.13 -17.49 4.13
CA ILE A 277 0.20 -16.05 3.83
C ILE A 277 -0.89 -15.68 2.83
N ARG A 278 -1.05 -16.42 1.73
CA ARG A 278 -2.08 -16.14 0.73
C ARG A 278 -3.48 -16.06 1.34
N GLN A 279 -3.83 -16.99 2.24
CA GLN A 279 -5.14 -16.98 2.91
C GLN A 279 -5.30 -15.73 3.77
N VAL A 280 -4.27 -15.35 4.52
CA VAL A 280 -4.26 -14.11 5.32
C VAL A 280 -4.41 -12.86 4.44
N LEU A 281 -3.79 -12.84 3.25
CA LEU A 281 -3.95 -11.75 2.28
C LEU A 281 -5.38 -11.71 1.71
N GLU A 282 -5.96 -12.86 1.37
CA GLU A 282 -7.32 -12.98 0.82
C GLU A 282 -8.39 -12.51 1.82
N GLU A 283 -8.14 -12.66 3.12
CA GLU A 283 -9.00 -12.17 4.21
C GLU A 283 -8.75 -10.68 4.59
N GLY A 284 -7.91 -9.98 3.82
CA GLY A 284 -7.75 -8.52 3.93
C GLY A 284 -6.71 -8.03 4.94
N HIS A 285 -5.81 -8.89 5.42
CA HIS A 285 -4.75 -8.54 6.37
C HIS A 285 -3.39 -8.26 5.71
N ALA A 286 -3.38 -7.85 4.43
CA ALA A 286 -2.15 -7.66 3.66
C ALA A 286 -1.21 -6.59 4.23
N ASP A 287 -1.73 -5.56 4.90
CA ASP A 287 -0.96 -4.49 5.54
C ASP A 287 -0.31 -4.91 6.86
N ARG A 288 -0.55 -6.15 7.32
CA ARG A 288 -0.07 -6.70 8.59
C ARG A 288 0.86 -7.90 8.45
N VAL A 289 1.30 -8.24 7.23
CA VAL A 289 2.22 -9.37 7.01
C VAL A 289 3.63 -8.85 6.73
N VAL A 290 4.62 -9.40 7.43
CA VAL A 290 6.05 -9.24 7.12
C VAL A 290 6.72 -10.61 7.03
N ILE A 291 7.85 -10.68 6.33
CA ILE A 291 8.56 -11.95 6.06
C ILE A 291 10.07 -11.78 6.18
N SER A 292 10.75 -12.83 6.65
CA SER A 292 12.21 -12.89 6.74
C SER A 292 12.71 -14.34 6.77
N HIS A 293 14.00 -14.54 7.03
CA HIS A 293 14.61 -15.87 7.13
C HIS A 293 15.03 -16.24 8.55
N ASP A 294 15.28 -15.28 9.45
CA ASP A 294 15.84 -15.56 10.77
C ASP A 294 17.15 -16.38 10.65
N VAL A 295 18.09 -15.90 9.82
CA VAL A 295 19.41 -16.56 9.70
C VAL A 295 20.17 -16.39 11.00
N ASP A 296 20.21 -17.46 11.81
CA ASP A 296 20.81 -17.50 13.15
C ASP A 296 22.02 -18.46 13.26
N THR A 297 22.27 -19.24 12.21
CA THR A 297 23.27 -20.33 12.22
C THR A 297 24.08 -20.40 10.93
N LYS A 298 25.38 -20.72 11.04
CA LYS A 298 26.33 -20.67 9.92
C LYS A 298 25.92 -21.48 8.70
N HIS A 299 25.37 -22.67 8.88
CA HIS A 299 24.97 -23.55 7.78
C HIS A 299 23.89 -22.96 6.86
N ARG A 300 23.22 -21.88 7.28
CA ARG A 300 22.23 -21.14 6.50
C ARG A 300 22.85 -20.08 5.60
N LEU A 301 24.11 -19.71 5.83
CA LEU A 301 24.91 -18.86 4.95
C LEU A 301 25.28 -19.60 3.67
N MET A 302 25.22 -18.90 2.53
CA MET A 302 25.67 -19.42 1.22
C MET A 302 27.10 -19.96 1.26
N HIS A 303 28.01 -19.35 2.04
CA HIS A 303 29.38 -19.86 2.19
C HIS A 303 29.42 -21.34 2.62
N TYR A 304 28.51 -21.72 3.52
CA TYR A 304 28.38 -23.08 4.03
C TYR A 304 27.33 -23.92 3.28
N GLY A 305 26.90 -23.45 2.10
CA GLY A 305 25.92 -24.12 1.26
C GLY A 305 24.45 -23.88 1.68
N GLY A 306 24.19 -22.88 2.52
CA GLY A 306 22.85 -22.44 2.87
C GLY A 306 22.19 -21.56 1.80
N HIS A 307 21.02 -21.03 2.12
CA HIS A 307 20.21 -20.21 1.20
C HIS A 307 20.59 -18.72 1.21
N GLY A 308 21.18 -18.23 2.31
CA GLY A 308 21.58 -16.84 2.53
C GLY A 308 20.44 -15.83 2.46
N TYR A 309 20.80 -14.55 2.58
CA TYR A 309 19.84 -13.44 2.70
C TYR A 309 19.08 -13.11 1.41
N SER A 310 19.46 -13.66 0.26
CA SER A 310 18.78 -13.39 -1.03
C SER A 310 17.64 -14.35 -1.34
N HIS A 311 17.41 -15.37 -0.51
CA HIS A 311 16.50 -16.45 -0.82
C HIS A 311 15.06 -15.98 -1.06
N ILE A 312 14.54 -15.08 -0.22
CA ILE A 312 13.20 -14.50 -0.39
C ILE A 312 13.08 -13.82 -1.76
N LEU A 313 14.04 -12.98 -2.14
CA LEU A 313 13.98 -12.22 -3.39
C LEU A 313 14.10 -13.12 -4.62
N LEU A 314 14.96 -14.13 -4.56
CA LEU A 314 15.29 -14.98 -5.69
C LEU A 314 14.32 -16.15 -5.90
N ASN A 315 13.72 -16.66 -4.83
CA ASN A 315 12.96 -17.91 -4.88
C ASN A 315 11.53 -17.74 -4.36
N VAL A 316 11.35 -17.11 -3.20
CA VAL A 316 10.04 -16.97 -2.55
C VAL A 316 9.15 -16.01 -3.31
N VAL A 317 9.62 -14.80 -3.63
CA VAL A 317 8.85 -13.79 -4.36
C VAL A 317 8.38 -14.31 -5.74
N PRO A 318 9.25 -14.92 -6.58
CA PRO A 318 8.78 -15.58 -7.80
C PRO A 318 7.73 -16.66 -7.55
N LYS A 319 7.85 -17.44 -6.47
CA LYS A 319 6.87 -18.46 -6.11
C LYS A 319 5.54 -17.86 -5.63
N MET A 320 5.57 -16.77 -4.87
CA MET A 320 4.40 -15.99 -4.47
C MET A 320 3.64 -15.47 -5.70
N ARG A 321 4.36 -14.86 -6.66
CA ARG A 321 3.79 -14.40 -7.93
C ARG A 321 3.13 -15.54 -8.71
N ASN A 322 3.81 -16.68 -8.84
CA ASN A 322 3.26 -17.88 -9.48
C ASN A 322 1.99 -18.44 -8.78
N ARG A 323 1.72 -18.02 -7.54
CA ARG A 323 0.54 -18.38 -6.76
C ARG A 323 -0.52 -17.30 -6.70
N GLY A 324 -0.38 -16.24 -7.51
CA GLY A 324 -1.35 -15.15 -7.61
C GLY A 324 -1.15 -14.03 -6.59
N ILE A 325 -0.08 -14.06 -5.80
CA ILE A 325 0.27 -12.95 -4.91
C ILE A 325 1.10 -11.95 -5.74
N SER A 326 0.43 -10.93 -6.29
CA SER A 326 1.09 -9.88 -7.08
C SER A 326 1.50 -8.68 -6.22
N GLU A 327 2.60 -8.03 -6.60
CA GLU A 327 2.89 -6.65 -6.23
C GLU A 327 1.86 -5.77 -6.96
N ASP A 328 0.59 -5.74 -6.50
CA ASP A 328 -0.40 -4.87 -7.10
C ASP A 328 -0.13 -3.43 -6.65
N ILE A 329 0.62 -2.71 -7.49
CA ILE A 329 1.02 -1.33 -7.23
C ILE A 329 -0.19 -0.38 -7.43
N LEU A 330 -1.19 -0.80 -8.22
CA LEU A 330 -2.35 0.03 -8.52
C LEU A 330 -3.31 0.08 -7.33
N GLY A 331 -3.60 -1.06 -6.69
CA GLY A 331 -4.43 -1.14 -5.49
C GLY A 331 -5.81 -0.49 -5.63
N LYS A 332 -6.38 0.03 -4.52
CA LYS A 332 -7.67 0.71 -4.55
C LYS A 332 -7.55 2.03 -5.31
N THR A 333 -8.35 2.17 -6.36
CA THR A 333 -8.23 3.24 -7.36
C THR A 333 -9.51 4.07 -7.43
N LEU A 334 -9.37 5.40 -7.45
CA LEU A 334 -10.43 6.32 -7.86
C LEU A 334 -10.26 6.60 -9.36
N THR A 335 -11.28 6.33 -10.16
CA THR A 335 -11.16 6.29 -11.63
C THR A 335 -11.43 7.62 -12.33
N HIS A 336 -11.86 8.64 -11.59
CA HIS A 336 -12.19 9.96 -12.11
C HIS A 336 -12.08 11.03 -11.03
N GLU A 337 -11.01 11.83 -11.07
CA GLU A 337 -10.79 12.95 -10.15
C GLU A 337 -10.09 14.12 -10.85
N HIS A 338 -10.18 15.31 -10.25
CA HIS A 338 -9.39 16.47 -10.64
C HIS A 338 -8.54 16.95 -9.46
N LEU A 339 -7.24 17.12 -9.71
CA LEU A 339 -6.29 17.60 -8.71
C LEU A 339 -5.82 19.01 -9.04
N VAL A 340 -5.64 19.31 -10.34
CA VAL A 340 -5.11 20.58 -10.83
C VAL A 340 -5.89 21.00 -12.08
N ALA A 341 -7.01 21.69 -11.86
CA ALA A 341 -7.97 22.06 -12.90
C ALA A 341 -8.55 23.47 -12.71
N ASP A 342 -9.02 24.07 -13.81
CA ASP A 342 -9.77 25.32 -13.82
C ASP A 342 -11.09 25.18 -14.58
N PHE A 343 -12.18 25.08 -13.84
CA PHE A 343 -13.56 25.02 -14.31
C PHE A 343 -14.25 26.39 -14.37
N SER A 344 -13.52 27.51 -14.22
CA SER A 344 -14.09 28.87 -14.22
C SER A 344 -14.87 29.21 -15.48
N CYS A 345 -14.59 28.55 -16.61
CA CYS A 345 -15.34 28.69 -17.86
C CYS A 345 -16.79 28.17 -17.77
N PHE A 346 -17.09 27.33 -16.78
CA PHE A 346 -18.42 26.85 -16.42
C PHE A 346 -19.00 27.64 -15.25
N ARG A 347 -18.74 28.96 -15.16
CA ARG A 347 -19.41 29.78 -14.14
C ARG A 347 -20.91 29.91 -14.46
N ALA A 348 -21.75 29.42 -13.56
CA ALA A 348 -23.19 29.59 -13.63
C ALA A 348 -23.59 30.97 -13.12
N LYS A 349 -24.65 31.54 -13.70
CA LYS A 349 -25.24 32.77 -13.16
C LYS A 349 -25.75 32.51 -11.73
N PRO A 350 -25.43 33.36 -10.75
CA PRO A 350 -25.97 33.25 -9.41
C PRO A 350 -27.49 33.26 -9.42
N SER A 351 -28.10 32.48 -8.53
CA SER A 351 -29.53 32.56 -8.26
C SER A 351 -29.90 34.01 -7.92
N GLN A 352 -31.09 34.47 -8.34
CA GLN A 352 -31.62 35.77 -7.91
C GLN A 352 -31.81 35.86 -6.38
N HIS A 353 -31.80 34.70 -5.70
CA HIS A 353 -31.88 34.56 -4.25
C HIS A 353 -30.50 34.41 -3.59
N ALA A 354 -29.41 34.52 -4.35
CA ALA A 354 -28.05 34.37 -3.84
C ALA A 354 -27.65 35.56 -2.94
N PRO A 355 -27.12 35.31 -1.73
CA PRO A 355 -26.51 36.36 -0.94
C PRO A 355 -25.20 36.78 -1.59
N HIS A 356 -25.14 38.02 -2.10
CA HIS A 356 -23.93 38.72 -2.57
C HIS A 356 -22.87 37.83 -3.25
N PRO A 357 -23.16 37.28 -4.45
CA PRO A 357 -22.34 36.23 -5.06
C PRO A 357 -20.90 36.64 -5.41
N ASP A 358 -20.64 37.94 -5.59
CA ASP A 358 -19.31 38.46 -5.92
C ASP A 358 -18.44 38.77 -4.67
N THR A 359 -18.98 38.61 -3.46
CA THR A 359 -18.25 38.85 -2.19
C THR A 359 -18.30 37.65 -1.24
N LEU A 360 -18.79 36.50 -1.69
CA LEU A 360 -18.76 35.27 -0.91
C LEU A 360 -17.31 34.85 -0.66
N SER A 361 -17.08 34.23 0.50
CA SER A 361 -15.80 33.64 0.89
C SER A 361 -16.04 32.26 1.48
N PHE A 362 -15.01 31.41 1.50
CA PHE A 362 -15.05 30.15 2.23
C PHE A 362 -15.10 30.39 3.74
N SER A 363 -16.32 30.49 4.28
CA SER A 363 -16.60 30.61 5.70
C SER A 363 -17.75 29.67 6.08
N MET A 364 -17.79 29.23 7.33
CA MET A 364 -18.84 28.33 7.83
C MET A 364 -20.26 28.87 7.58
N GLU A 365 -20.46 30.19 7.61
CA GLU A 365 -21.73 30.83 7.31
C GLU A 365 -22.14 30.68 5.83
N ASN A 366 -21.17 30.68 4.91
CA ASN A 366 -21.39 30.65 3.47
C ASN A 366 -21.43 29.23 2.88
N LEU A 367 -20.81 28.24 3.54
CA LEU A 367 -20.61 26.89 2.97
C LEU A 367 -21.92 26.21 2.54
N GLY A 368 -23.01 26.40 3.30
CA GLY A 368 -24.31 25.83 2.92
C GLY A 368 -24.82 26.34 1.57
N PHE A 369 -24.60 27.62 1.27
CA PHE A 369 -24.98 28.20 -0.02
C PHE A 369 -24.02 27.76 -1.14
N ILE A 370 -22.71 27.78 -0.88
CA ILE A 370 -21.70 27.34 -1.86
C ILE A 370 -21.96 25.90 -2.30
N ARG A 371 -22.30 25.00 -1.37
CA ARG A 371 -22.67 23.61 -1.68
C ARG A 371 -23.89 23.48 -2.60
N GLN A 372 -24.89 24.35 -2.47
CA GLN A 372 -26.09 24.30 -3.31
C GLN A 372 -25.92 25.00 -4.66
N TYR A 373 -24.92 25.88 -4.78
CA TYR A 373 -24.63 26.63 -6.02
C TYR A 373 -23.13 26.64 -6.33
N PRO A 374 -22.51 25.45 -6.49
CA PRO A 374 -21.05 25.34 -6.56
C PRO A 374 -20.43 26.06 -7.76
N TYR A 375 -21.16 26.21 -8.87
CA TYR A 375 -20.70 26.90 -10.07
C TYR A 375 -21.00 28.40 -10.10
N SER A 376 -21.70 28.94 -9.09
CA SER A 376 -21.94 30.39 -9.02
C SER A 376 -20.81 31.17 -8.37
N PHE A 377 -19.89 30.50 -7.68
CA PHE A 377 -18.80 31.11 -6.95
C PHE A 377 -17.46 30.86 -7.64
N LEU A 378 -16.87 31.89 -8.24
CA LEU A 378 -15.69 31.75 -9.10
C LEU A 378 -14.47 31.15 -8.39
N GLU A 379 -14.23 31.52 -7.14
CA GLU A 379 -13.10 30.98 -6.35
C GLU A 379 -13.23 29.47 -6.13
N ASN A 380 -14.45 28.92 -6.14
CA ASN A 380 -14.70 27.49 -5.98
C ASN A 380 -14.30 26.65 -7.19
N LEU A 381 -14.23 27.28 -8.38
CA LEU A 381 -14.08 26.59 -9.67
C LEU A 381 -12.63 26.44 -10.13
N ASN A 382 -11.66 26.94 -9.38
CA ASN A 382 -10.26 26.88 -9.77
C ASN A 382 -9.44 26.19 -8.66
N LEU A 383 -8.98 24.97 -8.91
CA LEU A 383 -8.21 24.18 -7.95
C LEU A 383 -6.72 24.56 -7.93
N HIS A 384 -6.24 25.42 -8.84
CA HIS A 384 -4.86 25.90 -8.81
C HIS A 384 -4.61 26.73 -7.54
N GLY A 385 -3.46 26.49 -6.90
CA GLY A 385 -3.11 27.10 -5.61
C GLY A 385 -3.53 26.28 -4.39
N GLU A 386 -4.31 25.21 -4.58
CA GLU A 386 -4.75 24.32 -3.49
C GLU A 386 -3.87 23.07 -3.35
N GLU A 387 -2.70 23.01 -4.02
CA GLU A 387 -1.90 21.78 -4.14
C GLU A 387 -1.43 21.24 -2.78
N ASN A 388 -1.16 22.11 -1.81
CA ASN A 388 -0.82 21.68 -0.46
C ASN A 388 -1.98 20.95 0.23
N HIS A 389 -3.21 21.43 0.04
CA HIS A 389 -4.40 20.76 0.56
C HIS A 389 -4.62 19.44 -0.16
N MET A 390 -4.45 19.39 -1.49
CA MET A 390 -4.50 18.13 -2.25
C MET A 390 -3.49 17.11 -1.71
N VAL A 391 -2.25 17.52 -1.45
CA VAL A 391 -1.22 16.65 -0.86
C VAL A 391 -1.63 16.11 0.51
N GLU A 392 -2.19 16.94 1.39
CA GLU A 392 -2.67 16.51 2.71
C GLU A 392 -3.81 15.50 2.58
N GLU A 393 -4.77 15.75 1.69
CA GLU A 393 -5.90 14.85 1.48
C GLU A 393 -5.51 13.54 0.82
N LEU A 394 -4.55 13.54 -0.12
CA LEU A 394 -4.05 12.32 -0.73
C LEU A 394 -3.17 11.50 0.22
N LYS A 395 -2.41 12.15 1.12
CA LYS A 395 -1.77 11.44 2.24
C LYS A 395 -2.81 10.78 3.14
N PHE A 396 -3.92 11.46 3.41
CA PHE A 396 -5.04 10.88 4.18
C PHE A 396 -5.73 9.73 3.42
N PHE A 397 -5.99 9.88 2.12
CA PHE A 397 -6.50 8.80 1.25
C PHE A 397 -5.61 7.57 1.31
N ARG A 398 -4.28 7.76 1.20
CA ARG A 398 -3.32 6.67 1.31
C ARG A 398 -3.34 5.98 2.67
N GLN A 399 -3.40 6.75 3.75
CA GLN A 399 -3.49 6.21 5.12
C GLN A 399 -4.75 5.35 5.31
N ASN A 400 -5.84 5.64 4.59
CA ASN A 400 -7.08 4.88 4.62
C ASN A 400 -7.13 3.74 3.56
N GLY A 401 -5.98 3.38 2.98
CA GLY A 401 -5.83 2.24 2.08
C GLY A 401 -6.06 2.56 0.59
N GLY A 402 -6.13 3.84 0.23
CA GLY A 402 -6.11 4.29 -1.16
C GLY A 402 -4.72 4.17 -1.78
N SER A 403 -4.66 3.85 -3.07
CA SER A 403 -3.37 3.61 -3.76
C SER A 403 -3.19 4.46 -5.00
N SER A 404 -4.23 4.62 -5.82
CA SER A 404 -4.13 5.28 -7.13
C SER A 404 -5.32 6.18 -7.43
N ILE A 405 -5.09 7.18 -8.27
CA ILE A 405 -6.11 8.08 -8.79
C ILE A 405 -5.86 8.29 -10.29
N VAL A 406 -6.93 8.27 -11.07
CA VAL A 406 -6.93 8.77 -12.45
C VAL A 406 -7.34 10.23 -12.44
N GLU A 407 -6.45 11.08 -12.96
CA GLU A 407 -6.63 12.52 -13.04
C GLU A 407 -7.13 12.88 -14.44
N CYS A 408 -8.39 13.30 -14.53
CA CYS A 408 -9.12 13.46 -15.78
C CYS A 408 -9.01 14.85 -16.40
N THR A 409 -8.22 15.77 -15.83
CA THR A 409 -8.12 17.13 -16.36
C THR A 409 -7.41 17.13 -17.71
N THR A 410 -8.08 17.56 -18.78
CA THR A 410 -7.54 17.59 -20.15
C THR A 410 -7.32 19.00 -20.70
N LEU A 411 -6.92 19.10 -21.98
CA LEU A 411 -6.72 20.39 -22.64
C LEU A 411 -8.03 21.19 -22.67
N GLY A 412 -7.96 22.44 -22.22
CA GLY A 412 -9.11 23.33 -22.04
C GLY A 412 -9.41 23.62 -20.57
N LEU A 413 -8.95 22.77 -19.65
CA LEU A 413 -9.17 22.89 -18.20
C LEU A 413 -7.89 23.26 -17.42
N SER A 414 -6.87 23.79 -18.11
CA SER A 414 -5.60 24.20 -17.49
C SER A 414 -4.86 23.07 -16.74
N ARG A 415 -4.80 21.86 -17.35
CA ARG A 415 -3.98 20.72 -16.87
C ARG A 415 -2.51 21.13 -16.63
N ASP A 416 -1.90 20.57 -15.58
CA ASP A 416 -0.46 20.70 -15.31
C ASP A 416 0.14 19.36 -14.83
N VAL A 417 0.59 18.53 -15.78
CA VAL A 417 1.19 17.21 -15.44
C VAL A 417 2.49 17.31 -14.63
N GLY A 418 3.16 18.46 -14.64
CA GLY A 418 4.36 18.71 -13.85
C GLY A 418 4.04 18.78 -12.35
N LYS A 419 2.96 19.48 -11.98
CA LYS A 419 2.44 19.49 -10.61
C LYS A 419 1.90 18.13 -10.19
N LEU A 420 1.18 17.41 -11.08
CA LEU A 420 0.68 16.06 -10.78
C LEU A 420 1.82 15.10 -10.41
N LYS A 421 2.96 15.16 -11.13
CA LYS A 421 4.18 14.41 -10.81
C LYS A 421 4.69 14.72 -9.39
N GLN A 422 4.68 16.00 -8.99
CA GLN A 422 5.11 16.42 -7.65
C GLN A 422 4.17 15.88 -6.56
N ILE A 423 2.86 16.04 -6.76
CA ILE A 423 1.82 15.55 -5.83
C ILE A 423 1.96 14.03 -5.65
N SER A 424 2.13 13.27 -6.74
CA SER A 424 2.33 11.82 -6.70
C SER A 424 3.58 11.44 -5.91
N MET A 425 4.72 12.09 -6.13
CA MET A 425 5.96 11.81 -5.39
C MET A 425 5.85 12.13 -3.89
N GLU A 426 5.18 13.21 -3.53
CA GLU A 426 5.10 13.65 -2.14
C GLU A 426 4.11 12.81 -1.32
N THR A 427 3.02 12.36 -1.93
CA THR A 427 1.98 11.53 -1.29
C THR A 427 2.31 10.05 -1.39
N GLY A 428 3.05 9.68 -2.44
CA GLY A 428 3.25 8.32 -2.96
C GLY A 428 1.94 7.59 -3.33
N VAL A 429 0.88 8.34 -3.64
CA VAL A 429 -0.28 7.86 -4.40
C VAL A 429 0.09 7.87 -5.88
N ASN A 430 -0.26 6.83 -6.63
CA ASN A 430 -0.04 6.83 -8.08
C ASN A 430 -1.06 7.76 -8.74
N VAL A 431 -0.59 8.70 -9.56
CA VAL A 431 -1.46 9.63 -10.31
C VAL A 431 -1.35 9.30 -11.80
N ILE A 432 -2.44 8.81 -12.38
CA ILE A 432 -2.54 8.46 -13.81
C ILE A 432 -3.15 9.66 -14.54
N CYS A 433 -2.34 10.39 -15.29
CA CYS A 433 -2.78 11.63 -15.95
C CYS A 433 -3.52 11.35 -17.26
N GLY A 434 -4.58 12.11 -17.54
CA GLY A 434 -5.36 12.08 -18.76
C GLY A 434 -4.83 12.94 -19.90
N ALA A 435 -4.97 12.48 -21.15
CA ALA A 435 -4.75 13.22 -22.39
C ALA A 435 -6.06 13.44 -23.14
N GLY A 436 -6.28 14.60 -23.74
CA GLY A 436 -7.55 14.82 -24.42
C GLY A 436 -7.88 16.27 -24.66
N TYR A 437 -9.05 16.48 -25.23
CA TYR A 437 -9.72 17.76 -25.31
C TYR A 437 -11.06 17.62 -24.61
N TYR A 438 -11.43 18.64 -23.83
CA TYR A 438 -12.73 18.67 -23.16
C TYR A 438 -13.84 19.15 -24.11
N THR A 439 -14.85 19.84 -23.60
CA THR A 439 -16.02 20.27 -24.39
C THR A 439 -15.73 21.47 -25.30
N ALA A 440 -16.60 21.71 -26.29
CA ALA A 440 -16.39 22.72 -27.34
C ALA A 440 -16.12 24.15 -26.82
N ASN A 441 -16.67 24.53 -25.67
CA ASN A 441 -16.45 25.85 -25.05
C ASN A 441 -15.05 26.04 -24.45
N THR A 442 -14.29 24.97 -24.25
CA THR A 442 -12.92 24.99 -23.73
C THR A 442 -11.86 24.67 -24.79
N HIS A 443 -12.30 24.31 -26.01
CA HIS A 443 -11.41 24.03 -27.14
C HIS A 443 -10.53 25.25 -27.47
N PRO A 444 -9.30 25.03 -27.95
CA PRO A 444 -8.40 26.12 -28.32
C PRO A 444 -8.98 26.93 -29.47
N SER A 445 -8.62 28.22 -29.55
CA SER A 445 -9.20 29.15 -30.55
C SER A 445 -8.96 28.76 -32.01
N ASN A 446 -8.02 27.86 -32.28
CA ASN A 446 -7.71 27.34 -33.61
C ASN A 446 -8.34 25.96 -33.90
N MET A 447 -9.24 25.45 -33.05
CA MET A 447 -9.81 24.10 -33.15
C MET A 447 -10.45 23.80 -34.52
N ASP A 448 -11.15 24.77 -35.11
CA ASP A 448 -11.76 24.63 -36.44
C ASP A 448 -10.74 24.29 -37.53
N SER A 449 -9.50 24.78 -37.39
CA SER A 449 -8.42 24.57 -38.35
C SER A 449 -7.62 23.28 -38.12
N LEU A 450 -7.74 22.67 -36.94
CA LEU A 450 -7.03 21.43 -36.63
C LEU A 450 -7.65 20.26 -37.40
N THR A 451 -6.81 19.49 -38.10
CA THR A 451 -7.23 18.26 -38.75
C THR A 451 -7.29 17.10 -37.75
N GLN A 452 -8.02 16.04 -38.08
CA GLN A 452 -8.09 14.85 -37.24
C GLN A 452 -6.69 14.25 -36.98
N GLU A 453 -5.80 14.23 -37.99
CA GLU A 453 -4.42 13.72 -37.85
C GLU A 453 -3.59 14.56 -36.87
N GLN A 454 -3.81 15.87 -36.81
CA GLN A 454 -3.13 16.73 -35.84
C GLN A 454 -3.62 16.47 -34.40
N LEU A 455 -4.92 16.19 -34.24
CA LEU A 455 -5.47 15.79 -32.94
C LEU A 455 -4.91 14.42 -32.51
N VAL A 456 -4.89 13.43 -33.40
CA VAL A 456 -4.28 12.11 -33.14
C VAL A 456 -2.81 12.28 -32.75
N SER A 457 -2.04 13.05 -33.52
CA SER A 457 -0.63 13.30 -33.23
C SER A 457 -0.41 13.94 -31.85
N THR A 458 -1.34 14.80 -31.41
CA THR A 458 -1.28 15.41 -30.07
C THR A 458 -1.50 14.36 -28.99
N LEU A 459 -2.56 13.55 -29.10
CA LEU A 459 -2.89 12.48 -28.15
C LEU A 459 -1.74 11.46 -28.05
N VAL A 460 -1.27 10.95 -29.19
CA VAL A 460 -0.18 9.95 -29.24
C VAL A 460 1.10 10.51 -28.62
N ARG A 461 1.43 11.79 -28.86
CA ARG A 461 2.60 12.43 -28.26
C ARG A 461 2.49 12.52 -26.74
N ASP A 462 1.34 12.96 -26.22
CA ASP A 462 1.12 13.07 -24.77
C ASP A 462 1.22 11.71 -24.07
N ILE A 463 0.85 10.62 -24.76
CA ILE A 463 0.94 9.24 -24.27
C ILE A 463 2.35 8.65 -24.39
N THR A 464 3.05 8.88 -25.51
CA THR A 464 4.29 8.15 -25.82
C THR A 464 5.58 8.91 -25.52
N GLN A 465 5.51 10.25 -25.49
CA GLN A 465 6.67 11.12 -25.37
C GLN A 465 6.61 11.96 -24.10
N GLY A 466 5.52 12.70 -23.90
CA GLY A 466 5.29 13.54 -22.74
C GLY A 466 4.30 14.67 -23.00
N ALA A 467 3.71 15.20 -21.94
CA ALA A 467 2.67 16.24 -21.95
C ALA A 467 3.16 17.55 -21.30
N ASP A 468 2.51 18.66 -21.67
CA ASP A 468 2.72 20.01 -21.12
C ASP A 468 4.18 20.49 -21.08
N GLY A 469 4.99 20.07 -22.05
CA GLY A 469 6.41 20.42 -22.15
C GLY A 469 7.32 19.65 -21.18
N THR A 470 6.81 18.60 -20.55
CA THR A 470 7.54 17.72 -19.62
C THR A 470 7.84 16.35 -20.23
N ASP A 471 8.53 15.50 -19.47
CA ASP A 471 8.73 14.07 -19.78
C ASP A 471 7.61 13.17 -19.23
N VAL A 472 6.57 13.74 -18.62
CA VAL A 472 5.46 13.01 -18.00
C VAL A 472 4.48 12.57 -19.07
N ARG A 473 4.20 11.27 -19.12
CA ARG A 473 3.31 10.65 -20.10
C ARG A 473 1.93 10.42 -19.51
N CYS A 474 0.90 10.59 -20.34
CA CYS A 474 -0.47 10.30 -19.96
C CYS A 474 -0.75 8.79 -20.03
N GLY A 475 -1.58 8.31 -19.10
CA GLY A 475 -1.95 6.89 -18.99
C GLY A 475 -3.39 6.58 -19.43
N VAL A 476 -4.19 7.61 -19.74
CA VAL A 476 -5.55 7.47 -20.26
C VAL A 476 -5.83 8.55 -21.30
N ILE A 477 -6.66 8.27 -22.30
CA ILE A 477 -7.26 9.27 -23.18
C ILE A 477 -8.58 9.73 -22.58
N GLY A 478 -8.58 10.88 -21.92
CA GLY A 478 -9.75 11.53 -21.41
C GLY A 478 -9.52 12.32 -20.12
N GLU A 479 -10.55 12.95 -19.56
CA GLU A 479 -11.94 12.87 -20.05
C GLU A 479 -12.13 13.58 -21.40
N ILE A 480 -12.74 12.87 -22.37
CA ILE A 480 -13.09 13.44 -23.68
C ILE A 480 -14.46 14.09 -23.57
N GLY A 481 -14.48 15.42 -23.72
CA GLY A 481 -15.68 16.23 -23.55
C GLY A 481 -16.65 16.11 -24.72
N CYS A 482 -17.88 15.69 -24.43
CA CYS A 482 -18.96 15.63 -25.40
C CYS A 482 -20.16 16.44 -24.90
N SER A 483 -20.47 17.58 -25.51
CA SER A 483 -21.70 18.32 -25.21
C SER A 483 -22.95 17.65 -25.79
N TRP A 484 -24.13 18.11 -25.37
CA TRP A 484 -25.40 17.72 -25.98
C TRP A 484 -26.19 18.93 -26.50
N PRO A 485 -26.56 18.97 -27.79
CA PRO A 485 -26.15 18.05 -28.87
C PRO A 485 -24.64 18.13 -29.18
N LEU A 486 -24.06 17.04 -29.68
CA LEU A 486 -22.64 16.98 -30.02
C LEU A 486 -22.27 17.95 -31.16
N THR A 487 -21.22 18.74 -30.96
CA THR A 487 -20.71 19.65 -32.00
C THR A 487 -19.82 18.94 -33.02
N ASP A 488 -19.59 19.57 -34.18
CA ASP A 488 -18.70 19.02 -35.22
C ASP A 488 -17.26 18.83 -34.72
N ASN A 489 -16.75 19.76 -33.89
CA ASN A 489 -15.40 19.65 -33.34
C ASN A 489 -15.30 18.55 -32.28
N GLU A 490 -16.30 18.37 -31.41
CA GLU A 490 -16.30 17.25 -30.46
C GLU A 490 -16.43 15.90 -31.18
N ARG A 491 -17.24 15.82 -32.25
CA ARG A 491 -17.29 14.64 -33.12
C ARG A 491 -15.92 14.33 -33.75
N LYS A 492 -15.21 15.36 -34.22
CA LYS A 492 -13.84 15.25 -34.75
C LYS A 492 -12.84 14.77 -33.68
N VAL A 493 -12.97 15.22 -32.42
CA VAL A 493 -12.16 14.75 -31.29
C VAL A 493 -12.46 13.29 -30.95
N LEU A 494 -13.71 12.86 -30.93
CA LEU A 494 -14.08 11.45 -30.71
C LEU A 494 -13.49 10.54 -31.78
N GLN A 495 -13.52 10.96 -33.04
CA GLN A 495 -12.91 10.20 -34.13
C GLN A 495 -11.37 10.15 -34.01
N ALA A 496 -10.73 11.24 -33.58
CA ALA A 496 -9.30 11.24 -33.27
C ALA A 496 -8.97 10.35 -32.07
N THR A 497 -9.85 10.29 -31.07
CA THR A 497 -9.72 9.45 -29.87
C THR A 497 -9.69 7.98 -30.25
N ALA A 498 -10.63 7.52 -31.09
CA ALA A 498 -10.65 6.13 -31.58
C ALA A 498 -9.36 5.75 -32.32
N ALA A 499 -8.85 6.66 -33.17
CA ALA A 499 -7.60 6.44 -33.90
C ALA A 499 -6.37 6.38 -32.95
N ALA A 500 -6.28 7.30 -31.98
CA ALA A 500 -5.19 7.31 -31.00
C ALA A 500 -5.25 6.08 -30.07
N GLN A 501 -6.44 5.66 -29.63
CA GLN A 501 -6.65 4.43 -28.87
C GLN A 501 -6.18 3.22 -29.68
N SER A 502 -6.53 3.13 -30.97
CA SER A 502 -6.10 2.03 -31.84
C SER A 502 -4.59 1.99 -32.07
N GLU A 503 -3.93 3.15 -32.14
CA GLU A 503 -2.48 3.25 -32.36
C GLU A 503 -1.67 2.90 -31.11
N THR A 504 -2.17 3.28 -29.94
CA THR A 504 -1.41 3.21 -28.68
C THR A 504 -1.84 2.10 -27.74
N GLY A 505 -3.05 1.55 -27.92
CA GLY A 505 -3.70 0.67 -26.96
C GLY A 505 -4.23 1.39 -25.72
N CYS A 506 -4.07 2.72 -25.61
CA CYS A 506 -4.38 3.49 -24.41
C CYS A 506 -5.89 3.49 -24.10
N PRO A 507 -6.30 3.25 -22.84
CA PRO A 507 -7.71 3.26 -22.46
C PRO A 507 -8.36 4.65 -22.61
N VAL A 508 -9.69 4.68 -22.70
CA VAL A 508 -10.47 5.91 -22.91
C VAL A 508 -11.44 6.14 -21.74
N ILE A 509 -11.65 7.42 -21.38
CA ILE A 509 -12.71 7.88 -20.48
C ILE A 509 -13.43 9.08 -21.10
N ILE A 510 -14.77 9.10 -21.02
CA ILE A 510 -15.62 10.02 -21.77
C ILE A 510 -16.55 10.77 -20.83
N HIS A 511 -16.65 12.07 -21.02
CA HIS A 511 -17.66 12.94 -20.42
C HIS A 511 -18.87 13.04 -21.35
N PRO A 512 -20.03 12.43 -21.03
CA PRO A 512 -21.22 12.57 -21.84
C PRO A 512 -21.97 13.87 -21.55
N GLY A 513 -22.65 14.39 -22.58
CA GLY A 513 -23.57 15.50 -22.41
C GLY A 513 -24.80 15.09 -21.61
N GLY A 514 -25.43 16.05 -20.94
CA GLY A 514 -26.58 15.86 -20.03
C GLY A 514 -27.89 15.43 -20.67
N HIS A 515 -27.90 14.30 -21.38
CA HIS A 515 -29.07 13.74 -22.01
C HIS A 515 -28.93 12.21 -22.13
N LYS A 516 -30.02 11.48 -21.87
CA LYS A 516 -30.02 10.00 -21.85
C LYS A 516 -29.56 9.34 -23.16
N ASP A 517 -29.73 10.03 -24.30
CA ASP A 517 -29.33 9.51 -25.61
C ASP A 517 -27.84 9.75 -25.93
N ALA A 518 -27.15 10.63 -25.18
CA ALA A 518 -25.77 11.01 -25.45
C ALA A 518 -24.78 9.83 -25.34
N PRO A 519 -24.81 8.99 -24.28
CA PRO A 519 -23.88 7.86 -24.15
C PRO A 519 -23.95 6.90 -25.35
N CYS A 520 -25.16 6.55 -25.79
CA CYS A 520 -25.38 5.66 -26.94
C CYS A 520 -24.87 6.27 -28.25
N GLU A 521 -25.10 7.58 -28.49
CA GLU A 521 -24.56 8.26 -29.67
C GLU A 521 -23.02 8.24 -29.66
N ILE A 522 -22.41 8.52 -28.50
CA ILE A 522 -20.95 8.58 -28.36
C ILE A 522 -20.31 7.21 -28.60
N VAL A 523 -20.83 6.15 -27.96
CA VAL A 523 -20.34 4.78 -28.16
C VAL A 523 -20.42 4.39 -29.64
N ARG A 524 -21.55 4.70 -30.31
CA ARG A 524 -21.71 4.42 -31.74
C ARG A 524 -20.66 5.13 -32.59
N ILE A 525 -20.43 6.42 -32.37
CA ILE A 525 -19.42 7.20 -33.12
C ILE A 525 -18.03 6.64 -32.89
N LEU A 526 -17.69 6.32 -31.63
CA LEU A 526 -16.37 5.79 -31.28
C LEU A 526 -16.14 4.41 -31.92
N GLN A 527 -17.14 3.53 -31.90
CA GLN A 527 -17.11 2.23 -32.59
C GLN A 527 -16.98 2.37 -34.10
N GLU A 528 -17.77 3.24 -34.73
CA GLU A 528 -17.71 3.50 -36.17
C GLU A 528 -16.33 4.03 -36.60
N ALA A 529 -15.64 4.75 -35.71
CA ALA A 529 -14.28 5.23 -35.91
C ALA A 529 -13.19 4.20 -35.57
N GLY A 530 -13.55 3.01 -35.09
CA GLY A 530 -12.63 1.90 -34.80
C GLY A 530 -12.18 1.79 -33.34
N GLY A 531 -12.77 2.55 -32.41
CA GLY A 531 -12.41 2.50 -30.99
C GLY A 531 -12.85 1.21 -30.28
N ASP A 532 -12.06 0.79 -29.29
CA ASP A 532 -12.35 -0.35 -28.43
C ASP A 532 -13.20 0.06 -27.21
N ILE A 533 -14.49 -0.22 -27.30
CA ILE A 533 -15.45 0.04 -26.23
C ILE A 533 -15.15 -0.75 -24.96
N SER A 534 -14.55 -1.94 -25.09
CA SER A 534 -14.21 -2.74 -23.92
C SER A 534 -13.03 -2.18 -23.10
N ALA A 535 -12.37 -1.14 -23.61
CA ALA A 535 -11.35 -0.31 -22.93
C ALA A 535 -11.81 1.15 -22.72
N THR A 536 -13.13 1.40 -22.78
CA THR A 536 -13.72 2.74 -22.64
C THR A 536 -14.59 2.82 -21.40
N VAL A 537 -14.42 3.88 -20.61
CA VAL A 537 -15.31 4.28 -19.50
C VAL A 537 -16.27 5.36 -19.99
N MET A 538 -17.55 5.19 -19.67
CA MET A 538 -18.55 6.24 -19.77
C MET A 538 -18.80 6.82 -18.37
N SER A 539 -18.43 8.09 -18.19
CA SER A 539 -18.58 8.86 -16.96
C SER A 539 -20.04 9.28 -16.71
N HIS A 540 -20.33 9.77 -15.52
CA HIS A 540 -21.58 10.45 -15.15
C HIS A 540 -22.85 9.62 -15.43
N ILE A 541 -22.75 8.29 -15.28
CA ILE A 541 -23.92 7.40 -15.41
C ILE A 541 -25.01 7.81 -14.43
N ASP A 542 -24.62 8.28 -13.26
CA ASP A 542 -25.53 8.59 -12.17
C ASP A 542 -26.33 9.89 -12.33
N SER A 543 -25.94 10.78 -13.24
CA SER A 543 -26.78 11.91 -13.67
C SER A 543 -27.48 11.69 -15.01
N THR A 544 -27.23 10.57 -15.68
CA THR A 544 -27.71 10.30 -17.04
C THR A 544 -28.86 9.28 -17.07
N PHE A 545 -28.74 8.20 -16.28
CA PHE A 545 -29.72 7.12 -16.23
C PHE A 545 -30.27 6.97 -14.81
N PHE A 546 -31.59 7.08 -14.69
CA PHE A 546 -32.29 7.01 -13.39
C PHE A 546 -33.07 5.72 -13.20
N GLU A 547 -33.37 5.00 -14.29
CA GLU A 547 -34.08 3.73 -14.29
C GLU A 547 -33.10 2.57 -14.56
N PRO A 548 -33.18 1.45 -13.83
CA PRO A 548 -32.27 0.32 -13.99
C PRO A 548 -32.28 -0.26 -15.41
N GLU A 549 -33.44 -0.28 -16.06
CA GLU A 549 -33.59 -0.81 -17.43
C GLU A 549 -32.74 -0.05 -18.44
N ASP A 550 -32.67 1.28 -18.31
CA ASP A 550 -31.85 2.13 -19.19
C ASP A 550 -30.36 1.88 -18.98
N VAL A 551 -29.93 1.72 -17.71
CA VAL A 551 -28.54 1.39 -17.37
C VAL A 551 -28.14 0.04 -17.94
N LEU A 552 -29.00 -0.98 -17.81
CA LEU A 552 -28.72 -2.35 -18.28
C LEU A 552 -28.71 -2.43 -19.81
N GLU A 553 -29.61 -1.71 -20.48
CA GLU A 553 -29.59 -1.60 -21.95
C GLU A 553 -28.25 -1.00 -22.41
N PHE A 554 -27.80 0.09 -21.79
CA PHE A 554 -26.51 0.70 -22.11
C PHE A 554 -25.32 -0.20 -21.74
N ALA A 555 -25.38 -0.90 -20.61
CA ALA A 555 -24.34 -1.84 -20.16
C ALA A 555 -24.05 -2.94 -21.19
N SER A 556 -25.06 -3.34 -21.96
CA SER A 556 -24.94 -4.35 -23.01
C SER A 556 -23.98 -3.96 -24.14
N LEU A 557 -23.67 -2.67 -24.29
CA LEU A 557 -22.71 -2.16 -25.28
C LEU A 557 -21.24 -2.46 -24.89
N GLY A 558 -20.98 -2.87 -23.65
CA GLY A 558 -19.70 -3.45 -23.21
C GLY A 558 -18.65 -2.44 -22.73
N CYS A 559 -19.00 -1.17 -22.57
CA CYS A 559 -18.16 -0.18 -21.89
C CYS A 559 -18.16 -0.37 -20.36
N TYR A 560 -17.25 0.29 -19.67
CA TYR A 560 -17.34 0.47 -18.23
C TYR A 560 -18.34 1.58 -17.90
N LEU A 561 -19.17 1.34 -16.89
CA LEU A 561 -20.12 2.27 -16.32
C LEU A 561 -19.50 2.91 -15.09
N GLU A 562 -19.43 4.24 -15.08
CA GLU A 562 -18.86 4.97 -13.96
C GLU A 562 -19.92 5.78 -13.19
N TRP A 563 -20.01 5.49 -11.89
CA TRP A 563 -20.69 6.33 -10.91
C TRP A 563 -19.62 7.19 -10.23
N ASP A 564 -19.44 8.40 -10.74
CA ASP A 564 -18.37 9.31 -10.32
C ASP A 564 -18.87 10.46 -9.46
N PHE A 565 -20.16 10.61 -9.12
CA PHE A 565 -20.60 11.68 -8.22
C PHE A 565 -20.78 11.27 -6.75
N PHE A 566 -19.99 10.32 -6.23
CA PHE A 566 -20.08 10.00 -4.80
C PHE A 566 -19.75 11.22 -3.92
N GLY A 567 -20.59 11.46 -2.91
CA GLY A 567 -20.51 12.61 -2.01
C GLY A 567 -21.07 13.93 -2.58
N LEU A 568 -21.51 13.97 -3.85
CA LEU A 568 -22.21 15.12 -4.43
C LEU A 568 -23.72 15.00 -4.20
N GLU A 569 -24.26 15.91 -3.39
CA GLU A 569 -25.69 16.00 -3.08
C GLU A 569 -26.16 17.46 -3.18
N VAL A 570 -26.81 17.80 -4.29
CA VAL A 570 -27.36 19.14 -4.52
C VAL A 570 -28.84 19.05 -4.87
N SER A 571 -29.65 19.99 -4.36
CA SER A 571 -31.08 20.04 -4.67
C SER A 571 -31.37 20.70 -6.01
N HIS A 572 -30.39 21.41 -6.59
CA HIS A 572 -30.54 22.11 -7.85
C HIS A 572 -29.23 22.08 -8.63
N THR A 573 -29.17 21.21 -9.63
CA THR A 573 -28.07 21.16 -10.60
C THR A 573 -28.14 22.39 -11.51
N GLN A 574 -27.02 23.11 -11.66
CA GLN A 574 -27.03 24.43 -12.33
C GLN A 574 -27.03 24.35 -13.87
N TRP A 575 -26.83 23.16 -14.42
CA TRP A 575 -26.65 22.91 -15.86
C TRP A 575 -27.68 21.95 -16.46
N GLN A 576 -28.43 21.22 -15.62
CA GLN A 576 -29.40 20.21 -16.01
C GLN A 576 -30.60 20.27 -15.05
N ASP A 577 -31.79 19.92 -15.52
CA ASP A 577 -32.99 19.83 -14.69
C ASP A 577 -33.21 18.35 -14.30
N ILE A 578 -32.50 17.90 -13.27
CA ILE A 578 -32.51 16.51 -12.80
C ILE A 578 -32.56 16.43 -11.27
N ASP A 579 -33.08 15.32 -10.77
CA ASP A 579 -32.99 14.95 -9.36
C ASP A 579 -31.67 14.22 -9.12
N MET A 580 -30.62 14.95 -8.70
CA MET A 580 -29.31 14.38 -8.42
C MET A 580 -29.41 13.28 -7.36
N PRO A 581 -29.00 12.03 -7.65
CA PRO A 581 -29.02 10.96 -6.67
C PRO A 581 -28.09 11.27 -5.49
N ASN A 582 -28.41 10.72 -4.33
CA ASN A 582 -27.45 10.62 -3.22
C ASN A 582 -26.72 9.27 -3.25
N ASP A 583 -25.71 9.10 -2.42
CA ASP A 583 -24.88 7.88 -2.41
C ASP A 583 -25.70 6.62 -2.11
N ALA A 584 -26.74 6.72 -1.28
CA ALA A 584 -27.61 5.58 -0.99
C ALA A 584 -28.45 5.15 -2.20
N MET A 585 -28.75 6.06 -3.12
CA MET A 585 -29.40 5.78 -4.40
C MET A 585 -28.37 5.22 -5.40
N ARG A 586 -27.17 5.80 -5.49
CA ARG A 586 -26.06 5.26 -6.31
C ARG A 586 -25.74 3.81 -5.96
N ILE A 587 -25.55 3.51 -4.67
CA ILE A 587 -25.28 2.14 -4.19
C ILE A 587 -26.43 1.18 -4.53
N ARG A 588 -27.69 1.66 -4.50
CA ARG A 588 -28.85 0.83 -4.87
C ARG A 588 -28.84 0.48 -6.35
N MET A 589 -28.59 1.46 -7.21
CA MET A 589 -28.48 1.25 -8.65
C MET A 589 -27.32 0.32 -8.99
N ILE A 590 -26.14 0.57 -8.43
CA ILE A 590 -24.96 -0.30 -8.61
C ILE A 590 -25.30 -1.73 -8.22
N ARG A 591 -25.91 -1.95 -7.05
CA ARG A 591 -26.30 -3.30 -6.61
C ARG A 591 -27.19 -4.02 -7.63
N GLN A 592 -28.15 -3.34 -8.25
CA GLN A 592 -29.00 -3.96 -9.29
C GLN A 592 -28.17 -4.35 -10.52
N VAL A 593 -27.25 -3.49 -10.95
CA VAL A 593 -26.33 -3.78 -12.07
C VAL A 593 -25.41 -4.97 -11.75
N LEU A 594 -24.96 -5.10 -10.50
CA LEU A 594 -24.19 -6.28 -10.03
C LEU A 594 -25.03 -7.56 -10.05
N GLU A 595 -26.27 -7.50 -9.55
CA GLU A 595 -27.20 -8.65 -9.50
C GLU A 595 -27.54 -9.18 -10.91
N GLU A 596 -27.54 -8.32 -11.93
CA GLU A 596 -27.74 -8.67 -13.34
C GLU A 596 -26.44 -9.13 -14.05
N GLY A 597 -25.32 -9.26 -13.33
CA GLY A 597 -24.09 -9.87 -13.84
C GLY A 597 -23.11 -8.92 -14.52
N HIS A 598 -23.24 -7.61 -14.31
CA HIS A 598 -22.35 -6.59 -14.90
C HIS A 598 -21.23 -6.14 -13.95
N ALA A 599 -20.90 -6.91 -12.91
CA ALA A 599 -19.89 -6.57 -11.90
C ALA A 599 -18.50 -6.26 -12.47
N ASP A 600 -18.13 -6.89 -13.59
CA ASP A 600 -16.85 -6.71 -14.28
C ASP A 600 -16.73 -5.39 -15.08
N ARG A 601 -17.78 -4.55 -15.07
CA ARG A 601 -17.89 -3.32 -15.86
C ARG A 601 -18.31 -2.10 -15.05
N VAL A 602 -18.19 -2.14 -13.73
CA VAL A 602 -18.53 -1.00 -12.85
C VAL A 602 -17.25 -0.41 -12.26
N VAL A 603 -17.10 0.91 -12.37
CA VAL A 603 -16.08 1.70 -11.66
C VAL A 603 -16.75 2.87 -10.93
N ILE A 604 -16.09 3.44 -9.93
CA ILE A 604 -16.65 4.52 -9.12
C ILE A 604 -15.59 5.56 -8.75
N SER A 605 -16.04 6.80 -8.58
CA SER A 605 -15.19 7.91 -8.15
C SER A 605 -16.01 9.04 -7.52
N HIS A 606 -15.38 10.19 -7.25
CA HIS A 606 -16.04 11.38 -6.73
C HIS A 606 -16.12 12.53 -7.74
N ASP A 607 -15.25 12.58 -8.75
CA ASP A 607 -15.17 13.73 -9.67
C ASP A 607 -15.03 15.05 -8.89
N VAL A 608 -14.06 15.12 -7.97
CA VAL A 608 -13.82 16.35 -7.19
C VAL A 608 -13.28 17.45 -8.11
N ASP A 609 -14.18 18.32 -8.57
CA ASP A 609 -13.91 19.41 -9.50
C ASP A 609 -13.90 20.82 -8.87
N THR A 610 -14.29 20.91 -7.59
CA THR A 610 -14.54 22.19 -6.90
C THR A 610 -14.03 22.22 -5.47
N LYS A 611 -13.49 23.37 -5.04
CA LYS A 611 -12.81 23.53 -3.74
C LYS A 611 -13.65 23.13 -2.54
N HIS A 612 -14.93 23.47 -2.51
CA HIS A 612 -15.83 23.18 -1.39
C HIS A 612 -15.98 21.68 -1.07
N ARG A 613 -15.57 20.80 -1.99
CA ARG A 613 -15.58 19.35 -1.84
C ARG A 613 -14.32 18.80 -1.16
N LEU A 614 -13.26 19.60 -1.07
CA LEU A 614 -12.06 19.30 -0.29
C LEU A 614 -12.36 19.38 1.21
N MET A 615 -11.81 18.45 1.99
CA MET A 615 -11.87 18.45 3.46
C MET A 615 -11.40 19.77 4.06
N HIS A 616 -10.41 20.44 3.48
CA HIS A 616 -9.96 21.76 3.95
C HIS A 616 -11.11 22.77 4.03
N TYR A 617 -12.02 22.74 3.06
CA TYR A 617 -13.20 23.61 2.98
C TYR A 617 -14.45 22.95 3.58
N GLY A 618 -14.29 21.86 4.33
CA GLY A 618 -15.36 21.12 4.99
C GLY A 618 -16.10 20.14 4.07
N GLY A 619 -15.56 19.83 2.90
CA GLY A 619 -16.09 18.81 1.99
C GLY A 619 -15.76 17.38 2.42
N HIS A 620 -16.08 16.41 1.55
CA HIS A 620 -15.91 14.98 1.83
C HIS A 620 -14.50 14.46 1.52
N GLY A 621 -13.80 15.09 0.57
CA GLY A 621 -12.45 14.71 0.13
C GLY A 621 -12.35 13.33 -0.51
N TYR A 622 -11.13 12.98 -0.93
CA TYR A 622 -10.86 11.76 -1.71
C TYR A 622 -11.01 10.44 -0.93
N SER A 623 -11.12 10.49 0.41
CA SER A 623 -11.29 9.28 1.24
C SER A 623 -12.74 8.85 1.43
N HIS A 624 -13.70 9.62 0.92
CA HIS A 624 -15.12 9.42 1.20
C HIS A 624 -15.63 8.04 0.78
N ILE A 625 -15.26 7.57 -0.42
CA ILE A 625 -15.61 6.24 -0.90
C ILE A 625 -15.12 5.15 0.07
N LEU A 626 -13.85 5.21 0.48
CA LEU A 626 -13.26 4.18 1.35
C LEU A 626 -13.85 4.19 2.76
N LEU A 627 -14.10 5.38 3.31
CA LEU A 627 -14.53 5.55 4.70
C LEU A 627 -16.04 5.43 4.91
N ASN A 628 -16.85 5.77 3.90
CA ASN A 628 -18.31 5.90 4.06
C ASN A 628 -19.07 5.00 3.08
N VAL A 629 -18.71 5.04 1.79
CA VAL A 629 -19.42 4.30 0.72
C VAL A 629 -19.18 2.80 0.84
N VAL A 630 -17.93 2.36 0.96
CA VAL A 630 -17.58 0.93 1.09
C VAL A 630 -18.26 0.28 2.30
N PRO A 631 -18.20 0.86 3.53
CA PRO A 631 -19.00 0.34 4.65
C PRO A 631 -20.50 0.29 4.36
N LYS A 632 -21.04 1.27 3.60
CA LYS A 632 -22.45 1.27 3.23
C LYS A 632 -22.79 0.19 2.20
N MET A 633 -21.92 -0.07 1.23
CA MET A 633 -22.04 -1.16 0.25
C MET A 633 -22.11 -2.52 0.95
N ARG A 634 -21.21 -2.77 1.92
CA ARG A 634 -21.22 -3.96 2.78
C ARG A 634 -22.53 -4.14 3.52
N ASN A 635 -22.98 -3.07 4.19
CA ASN A 635 -24.27 -3.06 4.89
C ASN A 635 -25.48 -3.29 3.98
N ARG A 636 -25.33 -3.05 2.66
CA ARG A 636 -26.35 -3.31 1.64
C ARG A 636 -26.23 -4.70 1.00
N GLY A 637 -25.29 -5.53 1.46
CA GLY A 637 -25.11 -6.90 0.99
C GLY A 637 -24.30 -7.03 -0.30
N ILE A 638 -23.57 -5.98 -0.72
CA ILE A 638 -22.58 -6.11 -1.81
C ILE A 638 -21.39 -6.86 -1.24
N SER A 639 -20.93 -7.89 -1.95
CA SER A 639 -19.85 -8.76 -1.50
C SER A 639 -18.49 -8.05 -1.50
N GLU A 640 -17.55 -8.50 -0.67
CA GLU A 640 -16.17 -8.01 -0.74
C GLU A 640 -15.53 -8.28 -2.11
N GLU A 641 -15.90 -9.39 -2.76
CA GLU A 641 -15.44 -9.72 -4.11
C GLU A 641 -15.86 -8.63 -5.11
N ASP A 642 -17.12 -8.20 -5.09
CA ASP A 642 -17.60 -7.18 -6.01
C ASP A 642 -17.06 -5.78 -5.66
N ILE A 643 -16.90 -5.47 -4.37
CA ILE A 643 -16.22 -4.23 -3.94
C ILE A 643 -14.77 -4.22 -4.45
N ASN A 644 -14.06 -5.34 -4.35
CA ASN A 644 -12.71 -5.48 -4.88
C ASN A 644 -12.68 -5.40 -6.41
N LYS A 645 -13.70 -5.93 -7.11
CA LYS A 645 -13.82 -5.71 -8.55
C LYS A 645 -13.94 -4.23 -8.88
N ILE A 646 -14.86 -3.52 -8.22
CA ILE A 646 -15.12 -2.10 -8.47
C ILE A 646 -13.88 -1.23 -8.21
N LEU A 647 -13.16 -1.47 -7.11
CA LEU A 647 -12.07 -0.60 -6.67
C LEU A 647 -10.67 -1.03 -7.12
N ILE A 648 -10.47 -2.29 -7.51
CA ILE A 648 -9.14 -2.86 -7.80
C ILE A 648 -9.14 -3.53 -9.16
N GLU A 649 -9.92 -4.60 -9.37
CA GLU A 649 -9.77 -5.43 -10.57
C GLU A 649 -10.27 -4.76 -11.85
N ASN A 650 -11.38 -4.01 -11.79
CA ASN A 650 -11.93 -3.30 -12.94
C ASN A 650 -11.01 -2.13 -13.35
N PRO A 651 -10.56 -1.23 -12.44
CA PRO A 651 -9.57 -0.22 -12.79
C PRO A 651 -8.28 -0.83 -13.35
N LYS A 652 -7.78 -1.92 -12.75
CA LYS A 652 -6.61 -2.65 -13.24
C LYS A 652 -6.78 -3.21 -14.64
N ARG A 653 -7.95 -3.78 -14.94
CA ARG A 653 -8.25 -4.33 -16.28
C ARG A 653 -8.43 -3.22 -17.30
N TRP A 654 -9.06 -2.11 -16.91
CA TRP A 654 -9.29 -0.96 -17.76
C TRP A 654 -7.99 -0.22 -18.10
N LEU A 655 -7.14 0.05 -17.12
CA LEU A 655 -5.95 0.90 -17.29
C LEU A 655 -4.77 0.24 -18.04
N VAL A 656 -4.92 -1.01 -18.48
CA VAL A 656 -3.90 -1.72 -19.25
C VAL A 656 -4.00 -1.36 -20.72
N PHE A 657 -2.86 -0.93 -21.30
CA PHE A 657 -2.75 -0.68 -22.73
C PHE A 657 -2.87 -2.00 -23.50
N LYS A 658 -3.72 -2.05 -24.53
CA LYS A 658 -4.03 -3.27 -25.28
C LYS A 658 -3.21 -3.48 -26.54
#